data_AF-A0A4D4KKW8-F1
#
_entry.id   AF-A0A4D4KKW8-F1
#
_cell.length_a   1.000
_cell.length_b   1.000
_cell.length_c   1.000
_cell.angle_alpha   90.00
_cell.angle_beta   90.00
_cell.angle_gamma   90.00
#
_symmetry.space_group_name_H-M   'P 1'
#
loop_
_entity.id
_entity.type
_entity.pdbx_description
1 polymer ?
#
loop_
_entity_poly.entity_id
_entity_poly.type
_entity_poly.pdbx_seq_one_letter_code
_entity_poly.pdbx_strand_id
1 'polypeptide(L)'
;MSFPVVITGMGAVTVFGDGCTALFEALRKGESGLHELRGIAVARGKNRSAQIEDPRRTGPWRLSDMAVDAAREALAQAGGPAPGVTGLYVGTTGGDNRALEDRWDDFLAARRALAAGADPQVDDELAEAMVRFPIGVLADVLAHRLGVEGPRYAVTNACASGTTATAMALLALRQGTVDRAVVVGADHLKATSYWGAERAGFVGHDLRPFHADRDGSVLGDGAGALILERAADVAARGGTPLAGLAGWAITCDDNPHAIIPPEDGASNAEAIRLALADAGLSPEDIDYFNAHGTGTPLIDRLETASAKLVFGDRAGQVAISSTKSIVGHLAAASPIIEAIATVYCLTEQWVHPTAKLDRIDPALTLDYVPLRGRPQRIRAAVSNSLGGGGTNAVLAFRPQDSAPAAQGAFEPVPEVVVTGTGAVSRLGDGPDALEAAYGPNAAPERTRPFSVLDHIDAAAGYQYLSRSAQLGFGAAAQAMADAGLPVPLPAEGPLAGRRVAVVMGTAVGGLSAMAETLCPHLSADPTRITPSMSLDHGPQLAATLVCRAAGVTGPMVTLISGPAAGLQAVEVGRALLAAGACDIVIAGGGDAGDAPTRDAARLLARRQGRAVEEPTDSAACVVLERADGARERGAPVRAVVTGCASWSEPQAPDRTEAAAGALTRCLTAVGADGADRPHLSYHVGKGNLSDTGEVKLLASGFQPEALGGALAAGPLLAFVAAVARVAVEPGAAAIVSTVAPGGSAAALRLAGPDGGRG
;
A
#
# COMPACT_ATOMS: atom_id res chain seq x y z
N MET A 1 -13.18 16.21 -16.56
CA MET A 1 -13.04 17.43 -15.71
C MET A 1 -12.37 16.98 -14.42
N SER A 2 -11.37 17.69 -13.91
CA SER A 2 -10.83 17.38 -12.57
C SER A 2 -11.80 17.97 -11.55
N PHE A 3 -12.30 17.12 -10.65
CA PHE A 3 -13.28 17.53 -9.67
C PHE A 3 -12.57 17.76 -8.33
N PRO A 4 -12.84 18.88 -7.65
CA PRO A 4 -12.45 19.03 -6.26
C PRO A 4 -12.94 17.81 -5.45
N VAL A 5 -12.07 17.23 -4.64
CA VAL A 5 -12.43 16.10 -3.75
C VAL A 5 -12.57 16.62 -2.32
N VAL A 6 -13.61 16.13 -1.66
CA VAL A 6 -13.98 16.54 -0.31
C VAL A 6 -14.14 15.33 0.59
N ILE A 7 -13.94 15.55 1.89
CA ILE A 7 -14.22 14.58 2.93
C ILE A 7 -15.66 14.82 3.40
N THR A 8 -16.49 13.79 3.37
CA THR A 8 -17.91 13.88 3.79
C THR A 8 -18.21 13.10 5.06
N GLY A 9 -17.29 12.21 5.47
CA GLY A 9 -17.45 11.41 6.66
C GLY A 9 -16.10 10.96 7.21
N MET A 10 -16.04 10.84 8.54
CA MET A 10 -14.89 10.41 9.31
C MET A 10 -15.34 9.44 10.39
N GLY A 11 -14.48 8.48 10.72
CA GLY A 11 -14.73 7.56 11.82
C GLY A 11 -13.44 7.12 12.49
N ALA A 12 -13.49 6.85 13.79
CA ALA A 12 -12.31 6.55 14.58
C ALA A 12 -12.58 5.51 15.67
N VAL A 13 -11.61 4.63 15.88
CA VAL A 13 -11.52 3.72 17.03
C VAL A 13 -10.11 3.84 17.58
N THR A 14 -10.00 4.39 18.79
CA THR A 14 -8.71 4.70 19.44
C THR A 14 -8.71 4.22 20.89
N VAL A 15 -7.62 4.44 21.62
CA VAL A 15 -7.53 4.16 23.06
C VAL A 15 -8.58 4.89 23.91
N PHE A 16 -9.21 5.95 23.38
CA PHE A 16 -10.28 6.68 24.05
C PHE A 16 -11.68 6.10 23.80
N GLY A 17 -11.80 5.06 22.97
CA GLY A 17 -13.04 4.40 22.61
C GLY A 17 -13.42 4.58 21.15
N ASP A 18 -14.68 4.24 20.86
CA ASP A 18 -15.28 4.32 19.54
C ASP A 18 -15.81 5.74 19.30
N GLY A 19 -15.59 6.27 18.10
CA GLY A 19 -16.17 7.52 17.66
C GLY A 19 -15.17 8.66 17.53
N CYS A 20 -15.36 9.49 16.51
CA CYS A 20 -14.65 10.77 16.37
C CYS A 20 -14.91 11.70 17.57
N THR A 21 -16.09 11.65 18.17
CA THR A 21 -16.42 12.45 19.37
C THR A 21 -15.44 12.20 20.52
N ALA A 22 -15.16 10.93 20.84
CA ALA A 22 -14.23 10.56 21.90
C ALA A 22 -12.80 11.03 21.59
N LEU A 23 -12.37 10.90 20.34
CA LEU A 23 -11.10 11.43 19.86
C LEU A 23 -11.03 12.96 20.02
N PHE A 24 -12.05 13.70 19.60
CA PHE A 24 -12.08 15.17 19.67
C PHE A 24 -12.07 15.68 21.11
N GLU A 25 -12.77 15.03 22.02
CA GLU A 25 -12.70 15.34 23.45
C GLU A 25 -11.29 15.15 24.01
N ALA A 26 -10.60 14.07 23.62
CA ALA A 26 -9.21 13.83 24.01
C ALA A 26 -8.27 14.89 23.43
N LEU A 27 -8.42 15.26 22.16
CA LEU A 27 -7.65 16.34 21.52
C LEU A 27 -7.84 17.67 22.25
N ARG A 28 -9.07 18.03 22.63
CA ARG A 28 -9.34 19.27 23.40
C ARG A 28 -8.69 19.27 24.78
N LYS A 29 -8.72 18.14 25.48
CA LYS A 29 -8.10 18.00 26.81
C LYS A 29 -6.57 18.01 26.72
N GLY A 30 -5.99 17.52 25.62
CA GLY A 30 -4.54 17.35 25.48
C GLY A 30 -3.98 16.24 26.38
N GLU A 31 -4.83 15.30 26.80
CA GLU A 31 -4.46 14.20 27.68
C GLU A 31 -3.97 13.00 26.87
N SER A 32 -2.84 12.43 27.28
CA SER A 32 -2.26 11.25 26.64
C SER A 32 -2.98 9.98 27.07
N GLY A 33 -3.49 9.20 26.12
CA GLY A 33 -4.12 7.89 26.36
C GLY A 33 -3.13 6.74 26.62
N LEU A 34 -1.82 7.04 26.63
CA LEU A 34 -0.78 6.05 26.88
C LEU A 34 -0.88 5.49 28.30
N HIS A 35 -0.91 4.17 28.43
CA HIS A 35 -0.97 3.43 29.69
C HIS A 35 0.07 2.30 29.68
N GLU A 36 0.04 1.44 30.71
CA GLU A 36 0.95 0.30 30.80
C GLU A 36 0.59 -0.79 29.77
N LEU A 37 1.59 -1.26 29.02
CA LEU A 37 1.46 -2.32 28.04
C LEU A 37 1.13 -3.66 28.72
N ARG A 38 0.09 -4.34 28.23
CA ARG A 38 -0.36 -5.63 28.75
C ARG A 38 -0.25 -6.74 27.69
N GLY A 39 -0.06 -7.97 28.16
CA GLY A 39 -0.03 -9.16 27.31
C GLY A 39 1.22 -9.33 26.44
N ILE A 40 2.19 -8.41 26.50
CA ILE A 40 3.49 -8.54 25.84
C ILE A 40 4.57 -8.34 26.91
N ALA A 41 5.41 -9.36 27.12
CA ALA A 41 6.55 -9.23 28.02
C ALA A 41 7.58 -8.27 27.42
N VAL A 42 8.05 -7.30 28.22
CA VAL A 42 8.99 -6.27 27.78
C VAL A 42 10.18 -6.16 28.71
N ALA A 43 11.30 -5.66 28.18
CA ALA A 43 12.50 -5.39 28.95
C ALA A 43 12.64 -3.89 29.27
N ARG A 44 13.38 -3.57 30.34
CA ARG A 44 14.02 -2.26 30.56
C ARG A 44 13.08 -1.04 30.60
N GLY A 45 11.90 -1.15 31.20
CA GLY A 45 11.03 0.00 31.51
C GLY A 45 10.30 0.64 30.31
N LYS A 46 10.43 0.08 29.11
CA LYS A 46 9.68 0.50 27.91
C LYS A 46 8.28 -0.11 27.87
N ASN A 47 7.54 -0.02 28.97
CA ASN A 47 6.25 -0.71 29.16
C ASN A 47 5.04 0.18 28.90
N ARG A 48 5.14 1.19 28.03
CA ARG A 48 4.01 2.03 27.65
C ARG A 48 3.39 1.58 26.34
N SER A 49 2.09 1.73 26.19
CA SER A 49 1.36 1.53 24.94
C SER A 49 0.10 2.39 24.86
N ALA A 50 -0.50 2.46 23.67
CA ALA A 50 -1.88 2.89 23.46
C ALA A 50 -2.73 1.71 22.95
N GLN A 51 -2.64 0.57 23.63
CA GLN A 51 -3.40 -0.61 23.27
C GLN A 51 -4.89 -0.41 23.61
N ILE A 52 -5.79 -0.76 22.69
CA ILE A 52 -7.23 -0.69 22.98
C ILE A 52 -7.65 -1.91 23.83
N GLU A 53 -8.04 -1.66 25.08
CA GLU A 53 -8.56 -2.68 26.00
C GLU A 53 -10.09 -2.70 25.99
N ASP A 54 -10.66 -3.28 24.93
CA ASP A 54 -12.12 -3.39 24.79
C ASP A 54 -12.59 -4.84 24.99
N PRO A 55 -13.36 -5.15 26.04
CA PRO A 55 -13.89 -6.50 26.28
C PRO A 55 -14.86 -6.97 25.19
N ARG A 56 -15.39 -6.07 24.35
CA ARG A 56 -16.23 -6.42 23.19
C ARG A 56 -15.40 -6.95 22.01
N ARG A 57 -14.08 -6.69 22.00
CA ARG A 57 -13.18 -7.01 20.88
C ARG A 57 -11.99 -7.83 21.35
N THR A 58 -12.25 -9.00 21.93
CA THR A 58 -11.22 -9.97 22.35
C THR A 58 -11.10 -11.15 21.41
N GLY A 59 -12.02 -11.26 20.43
CA GLY A 59 -12.07 -12.37 19.49
C GLY A 59 -11.05 -12.27 18.35
N PRO A 60 -10.98 -13.31 17.51
CA PRO A 60 -10.03 -13.37 16.40
C PRO A 60 -10.14 -12.19 15.44
N TRP A 61 -11.34 -11.64 15.23
CA TRP A 61 -11.64 -10.58 14.25
C TRP A 61 -11.41 -9.16 14.75
N ARG A 62 -10.76 -8.99 15.91
CA ARG A 62 -10.63 -7.69 16.58
C ARG A 62 -10.20 -6.54 15.66
N LEU A 63 -9.19 -6.73 14.80
CA LEU A 63 -8.74 -5.67 13.90
C LEU A 63 -9.80 -5.31 12.87
N SER A 64 -10.37 -6.35 12.25
CA SER A 64 -11.47 -6.23 11.31
C SER A 64 -12.68 -5.53 11.93
N ASP A 65 -13.01 -5.82 13.19
CA ASP A 65 -14.13 -5.19 13.92
C ASP A 65 -13.89 -3.69 14.13
N MET A 66 -12.71 -3.28 14.62
CA MET A 66 -12.37 -1.86 14.78
C MET A 66 -12.43 -1.11 13.44
N ALA A 67 -11.91 -1.72 12.38
CA ALA A 67 -11.91 -1.13 11.04
C ALA A 67 -13.33 -1.01 10.44
N VAL A 68 -14.20 -2.00 10.65
CA VAL A 68 -15.62 -1.93 10.25
C VAL A 68 -16.34 -0.84 11.03
N ASP A 69 -16.12 -0.74 12.35
CA ASP A 69 -16.82 0.24 13.18
C ASP A 69 -16.43 1.67 12.81
N ALA A 70 -15.13 1.94 12.58
CA ALA A 70 -14.67 3.22 12.06
C ALA A 70 -15.28 3.53 10.68
N ALA A 71 -15.28 2.57 9.76
CA ALA A 71 -15.85 2.77 8.42
C ALA A 71 -17.37 2.99 8.45
N ARG A 72 -18.11 2.31 9.33
CA ARG A 72 -19.55 2.49 9.51
C ARG A 72 -19.89 3.86 10.07
N GLU A 73 -19.12 4.35 11.04
CA GLU A 73 -19.27 5.73 11.54
C GLU A 73 -19.07 6.73 10.41
N ALA A 74 -17.97 6.59 9.64
CA ALA A 74 -17.66 7.48 8.53
C ALA A 74 -18.75 7.45 7.44
N LEU A 75 -19.21 6.26 7.05
CA LEU A 75 -20.30 6.09 6.10
C LEU A 75 -21.60 6.72 6.61
N ALA A 76 -21.94 6.53 7.89
CA ALA A 76 -23.14 7.12 8.49
C ALA A 76 -23.08 8.65 8.45
N GLN A 77 -21.94 9.27 8.81
CA GLN A 77 -21.75 10.71 8.74
C GLN A 77 -21.90 11.25 7.32
N ALA A 78 -21.41 10.51 6.33
CA ALA A 78 -21.50 10.89 4.92
C ALA A 78 -22.89 10.64 4.29
N GLY A 79 -23.86 10.12 5.04
CA GLY A 79 -25.24 9.90 4.59
C GLY A 79 -25.60 8.45 4.23
N GLY A 80 -24.81 7.47 4.66
CA GLY A 80 -25.03 6.04 4.41
C GLY A 80 -24.52 5.58 3.04
N PRO A 81 -24.98 4.41 2.54
CA PRO A 81 -24.67 3.92 1.19
C PRO A 81 -25.11 4.92 0.10
N ALA A 82 -24.35 4.99 -0.99
CA ALA A 82 -24.65 5.84 -2.15
C ALA A 82 -24.71 4.98 -3.42
N PRO A 83 -25.52 5.36 -4.44
CA PRO A 83 -25.47 4.71 -5.75
C PRO A 83 -24.11 4.95 -6.43
N GLY A 84 -23.75 4.07 -7.36
CA GLY A 84 -22.49 4.15 -8.10
C GLY A 84 -21.39 3.25 -7.53
N VAL A 85 -20.18 3.42 -8.05
CA VAL A 85 -19.01 2.59 -7.72
C VAL A 85 -18.36 3.10 -6.45
N THR A 86 -18.24 2.24 -5.43
CA THR A 86 -17.57 2.59 -4.16
C THR A 86 -16.28 1.80 -4.01
N GLY A 87 -15.14 2.47 -4.24
CA GLY A 87 -13.82 1.87 -4.01
C GLY A 87 -13.47 1.74 -2.53
N LEU A 88 -12.67 0.74 -2.18
CA LEU A 88 -12.17 0.50 -0.82
C LEU A 88 -10.64 0.42 -0.79
N TYR A 89 -10.01 1.34 -0.07
CA TYR A 89 -8.56 1.48 0.00
C TYR A 89 -8.10 1.35 1.45
N VAL A 90 -7.34 0.29 1.75
CA VAL A 90 -7.03 -0.08 3.15
C VAL A 90 -5.54 0.08 3.44
N GLY A 91 -5.14 1.05 4.26
CA GLY A 91 -3.79 1.16 4.80
C GLY A 91 -3.58 0.25 6.00
N THR A 92 -2.62 -0.67 5.93
CA THR A 92 -2.23 -1.53 7.06
C THR A 92 -0.75 -1.90 6.97
N THR A 93 -0.09 -2.19 8.09
CA THR A 93 1.29 -2.74 8.08
C THR A 93 1.29 -4.25 8.17
N GLY A 94 0.39 -4.83 8.97
CA GLY A 94 0.38 -6.25 9.29
C GLY A 94 -0.87 -7.01 8.88
N GLY A 95 -1.97 -6.34 8.56
CA GLY A 95 -3.26 -6.99 8.40
C GLY A 95 -3.74 -7.69 9.68
N ASP A 96 -4.69 -8.60 9.56
CA ASP A 96 -5.29 -9.32 10.70
C ASP A 96 -4.54 -10.63 11.03
N ASN A 97 -3.20 -10.58 11.05
CA ASN A 97 -2.33 -11.76 11.14
C ASN A 97 -1.99 -12.21 12.57
N ARG A 98 -2.29 -11.40 13.60
CA ARG A 98 -1.98 -11.71 14.99
C ARG A 98 -2.47 -13.08 15.44
N ALA A 99 -3.64 -13.52 14.98
CA ALA A 99 -4.18 -14.82 15.39
C ALA A 99 -3.27 -16.00 15.01
N LEU A 100 -2.56 -15.92 13.87
CA LEU A 100 -1.59 -16.96 13.51
C LEU A 100 -0.26 -16.78 14.25
N GLU A 101 0.16 -15.55 14.51
CA GLU A 101 1.38 -15.29 15.30
C GLU A 101 1.24 -15.81 16.73
N ASP A 102 0.08 -15.58 17.37
CA ASP A 102 -0.21 -16.07 18.72
C ASP A 102 -0.31 -17.61 18.77
N ARG A 103 -0.59 -18.27 17.62
CA ARG A 103 -0.64 -19.74 17.47
C ARG A 103 0.50 -20.31 16.62
N TRP A 104 1.64 -19.60 16.56
CA TRP A 104 2.74 -20.01 15.68
C TRP A 104 3.30 -21.39 16.05
N ASP A 105 3.36 -21.72 17.33
CA ASP A 105 3.84 -23.03 17.79
C ASP A 105 2.93 -24.20 17.35
N ASP A 106 1.62 -23.98 17.29
CA ASP A 106 0.67 -24.96 16.75
C ASP A 106 0.87 -25.14 15.24
N PHE A 107 1.06 -24.04 14.53
CA PHE A 107 1.41 -24.06 13.10
C PHE A 107 2.72 -24.82 12.85
N LEU A 108 3.76 -24.58 13.67
CA LEU A 108 5.02 -25.33 13.60
C LEU A 108 4.83 -26.83 13.91
N ALA A 109 3.99 -27.18 14.87
CA ALA A 109 3.66 -28.57 15.18
C ALA A 109 2.96 -29.26 13.99
N ALA A 110 1.97 -28.60 13.38
CA ALA A 110 1.29 -29.10 12.19
C ALA A 110 2.27 -29.27 11.00
N ARG A 111 3.20 -28.32 10.81
CA ARG A 111 4.27 -28.42 9.79
C ARG A 111 5.20 -29.62 10.02
N ARG A 112 5.63 -29.85 11.26
CA ARG A 112 6.47 -31.01 11.62
C ARG A 112 5.75 -32.33 11.35
N ALA A 113 4.46 -32.42 11.71
CA ALA A 113 3.65 -33.60 11.42
C ALA A 113 3.51 -33.86 9.91
N LEU A 114 3.22 -32.80 9.14
CA LEU A 114 3.16 -32.86 7.67
C LEU A 114 4.47 -33.35 7.06
N ALA A 115 5.61 -32.81 7.52
CA ALA A 115 6.94 -33.20 7.06
C ALA A 115 7.31 -34.66 7.42
N ALA A 116 6.80 -35.16 8.55
CA ALA A 116 6.97 -36.54 8.99
C ALA A 116 6.02 -37.54 8.29
N GLY A 117 5.14 -37.07 7.39
CA GLY A 117 4.11 -37.90 6.76
C GLY A 117 2.97 -38.32 7.71
N ALA A 118 2.89 -37.72 8.90
CA ALA A 118 1.80 -37.93 9.85
C ALA A 118 0.58 -37.06 9.50
N ASP A 119 -0.56 -37.34 10.14
CA ASP A 119 -1.76 -36.53 10.00
C ASP A 119 -1.66 -35.26 10.89
N PRO A 120 -1.54 -34.06 10.30
CA PRO A 120 -1.37 -32.83 11.05
C PRO A 120 -2.68 -32.43 11.75
N GLN A 121 -2.60 -32.11 13.03
CA GLN A 121 -3.74 -31.57 13.76
C GLN A 121 -3.94 -30.09 13.38
N VAL A 122 -4.97 -29.80 12.60
CA VAL A 122 -5.37 -28.44 12.22
C VAL A 122 -6.83 -28.26 12.60
N ASP A 123 -7.09 -27.61 13.73
CA ASP A 123 -8.44 -27.23 14.16
C ASP A 123 -9.01 -26.05 13.34
N ASP A 124 -10.27 -25.70 13.58
CA ASP A 124 -10.96 -24.63 12.86
C ASP A 124 -10.31 -23.26 13.08
N GLU A 125 -9.88 -22.97 14.30
CA GLU A 125 -9.26 -21.69 14.65
C GLU A 125 -7.88 -21.50 13.99
N LEU A 126 -7.07 -22.56 13.91
CA LEU A 126 -5.76 -22.54 13.24
C LEU A 126 -5.93 -22.42 11.74
N ALA A 127 -6.92 -23.13 11.17
CA ALA A 127 -7.26 -22.99 9.76
C ALA A 127 -7.69 -21.54 9.42
N GLU A 128 -8.54 -20.94 10.26
CA GLU A 128 -8.97 -19.55 10.11
C GLU A 128 -7.81 -18.56 10.26
N ALA A 129 -6.92 -18.77 11.23
CA ALA A 129 -5.73 -17.97 11.42
C ALA A 129 -4.79 -18.01 10.19
N MET A 130 -4.57 -19.19 9.59
CA MET A 130 -3.80 -19.33 8.35
C MET A 130 -4.44 -18.60 7.18
N VAL A 131 -5.77 -18.65 7.05
CA VAL A 131 -6.50 -17.95 5.98
C VAL A 131 -6.40 -16.43 6.12
N ARG A 132 -6.34 -15.90 7.35
CA ARG A 132 -6.29 -14.44 7.62
C ARG A 132 -4.89 -13.84 7.66
N PHE A 133 -3.85 -14.68 7.67
CA PHE A 133 -2.47 -14.23 7.73
C PHE A 133 -2.05 -13.30 6.56
N PRO A 134 -2.45 -13.53 5.30
CA PRO A 134 -2.17 -12.59 4.22
C PRO A 134 -2.87 -11.24 4.43
N ILE A 135 -2.12 -10.14 4.29
CA ILE A 135 -2.58 -8.78 4.61
C ILE A 135 -3.84 -8.37 3.81
N GLY A 136 -3.94 -8.79 2.55
CA GLY A 136 -5.04 -8.45 1.65
C GLY A 136 -6.42 -8.93 2.14
N VAL A 137 -6.45 -9.93 3.03
CA VAL A 137 -7.69 -10.49 3.58
C VAL A 137 -8.47 -9.43 4.38
N LEU A 138 -7.78 -8.47 5.01
CA LEU A 138 -8.46 -7.38 5.72
C LEU A 138 -9.34 -6.58 4.75
N ALA A 139 -8.83 -6.23 3.56
CA ALA A 139 -9.62 -5.50 2.56
C ALA A 139 -10.81 -6.33 2.05
N ASP A 140 -10.65 -7.64 1.88
CA ASP A 140 -11.74 -8.54 1.48
C ASP A 140 -12.85 -8.59 2.55
N VAL A 141 -12.47 -8.70 3.83
CA VAL A 141 -13.41 -8.75 4.96
C VAL A 141 -14.17 -7.43 5.11
N LEU A 142 -13.46 -6.30 4.99
CA LEU A 142 -14.08 -4.99 5.05
C LEU A 142 -15.05 -4.77 3.89
N ALA A 143 -14.66 -5.11 2.66
CA ALA A 143 -15.54 -5.01 1.50
C ALA A 143 -16.85 -5.78 1.72
N HIS A 144 -16.75 -7.01 2.21
CA HIS A 144 -17.90 -7.85 2.50
C HIS A 144 -18.79 -7.27 3.61
N ARG A 145 -18.22 -6.90 4.77
CA ARG A 145 -18.99 -6.44 5.94
C ARG A 145 -19.58 -5.04 5.76
N LEU A 146 -19.04 -4.24 4.85
CA LEU A 146 -19.55 -2.93 4.47
C LEU A 146 -20.50 -2.97 3.26
N GLY A 147 -20.49 -4.07 2.50
CA GLY A 147 -21.31 -4.23 1.29
C GLY A 147 -20.92 -3.26 0.18
N VAL A 148 -19.62 -3.02 -0.01
CA VAL A 148 -19.10 -2.11 -1.05
C VAL A 148 -18.63 -2.89 -2.28
N GLU A 149 -18.97 -2.38 -3.46
CA GLU A 149 -18.54 -2.94 -4.76
C GLU A 149 -17.71 -1.90 -5.53
N GLY A 150 -16.63 -2.37 -6.16
CA GLY A 150 -15.67 -1.53 -6.89
C GLY A 150 -14.22 -1.96 -6.66
N PRO A 151 -13.24 -1.17 -7.12
CA PRO A 151 -11.82 -1.41 -6.87
C PRO A 151 -11.52 -1.57 -5.38
N ARG A 152 -10.79 -2.63 -5.02
CA ARG A 152 -10.31 -2.83 -3.64
C ARG A 152 -8.90 -3.39 -3.56
N TYR A 153 -8.14 -2.89 -2.59
CA TYR A 153 -6.84 -3.44 -2.21
C TYR A 153 -6.37 -2.88 -0.87
N ALA A 154 -5.47 -3.61 -0.23
CA ALA A 154 -4.67 -3.08 0.87
C ALA A 154 -3.39 -2.41 0.33
N VAL A 155 -2.87 -1.47 1.09
CA VAL A 155 -1.64 -0.72 0.81
C VAL A 155 -0.71 -0.85 2.02
N THR A 156 0.57 -1.13 1.77
CA THR A 156 1.58 -1.21 2.83
C THR A 156 2.84 -0.40 2.49
N ASN A 157 3.00 0.74 3.15
CA ASN A 157 4.19 1.59 3.07
C ASN A 157 4.60 1.97 4.50
N ALA A 158 4.67 0.97 5.37
CA ALA A 158 4.90 1.13 6.81
C ALA A 158 3.94 2.17 7.43
N CYS A 159 4.46 3.10 8.22
CA CYS A 159 3.64 4.10 8.91
C CYS A 159 2.96 5.12 7.98
N ALA A 160 3.28 5.15 6.68
CA ALA A 160 2.65 6.01 5.69
C ALA A 160 1.44 5.36 4.98
N SER A 161 1.15 4.08 5.23
CA SER A 161 0.12 3.31 4.51
C SER A 161 -1.25 3.99 4.41
N GLY A 162 -1.74 4.61 5.49
CA GLY A 162 -3.04 5.30 5.48
C GLY A 162 -3.06 6.52 4.55
N THR A 163 -1.99 7.32 4.52
CA THR A 163 -1.85 8.43 3.56
C THR A 163 -1.74 7.90 2.14
N THR A 164 -0.95 6.84 1.91
CA THR A 164 -0.83 6.24 0.57
C THR A 164 -2.18 5.71 0.08
N ALA A 165 -2.95 5.03 0.92
CA ALA A 165 -4.31 4.58 0.59
C ALA A 165 -5.25 5.77 0.27
N THR A 166 -5.12 6.87 1.02
CA THR A 166 -5.86 8.12 0.74
C THR A 166 -5.49 8.72 -0.62
N ALA A 167 -4.21 8.74 -0.97
CA ALA A 167 -3.75 9.21 -2.28
C ALA A 167 -4.29 8.33 -3.42
N MET A 168 -4.30 7.01 -3.25
CA MET A 168 -4.85 6.09 -4.27
C MET A 168 -6.36 6.30 -4.47
N ALA A 169 -7.10 6.50 -3.38
CA ALA A 169 -8.52 6.83 -3.42
C ALA A 169 -8.80 8.17 -4.13
N LEU A 170 -7.97 9.19 -3.85
CA LEU A 170 -8.06 10.49 -4.50
C LEU A 170 -7.82 10.39 -6.00
N LEU A 171 -6.81 9.62 -6.43
CA LEU A 171 -6.52 9.38 -7.84
C LEU A 171 -7.69 8.69 -8.56
N ALA A 172 -8.27 7.67 -7.93
CA ALA A 172 -9.41 6.95 -8.49
C ALA A 172 -10.63 7.85 -8.68
N LEU A 173 -10.95 8.70 -7.68
CA LEU A 173 -12.03 9.68 -7.77
C LEU A 173 -11.79 10.72 -8.88
N ARG A 174 -10.57 11.24 -8.98
CA ARG A 174 -10.17 12.23 -10.00
C ARG A 174 -10.23 11.65 -11.41
N GLN A 175 -9.96 10.35 -11.57
CA GLN A 175 -10.05 9.64 -12.85
C GLN A 175 -11.47 9.17 -13.19
N GLY A 176 -12.40 9.26 -12.25
CA GLY A 176 -13.77 8.77 -12.42
C GLY A 176 -13.85 7.24 -12.47
N THR A 177 -12.85 6.52 -11.97
CA THR A 177 -12.91 5.05 -11.84
C THR A 177 -13.80 4.62 -10.69
N VAL A 178 -14.01 5.51 -9.71
CA VAL A 178 -14.97 5.35 -8.61
C VAL A 178 -15.78 6.62 -8.42
N ASP A 179 -17.00 6.49 -7.90
CA ASP A 179 -17.86 7.62 -7.56
C ASP A 179 -17.66 8.08 -6.12
N ARG A 180 -17.29 7.13 -5.28
CA ARG A 180 -17.02 7.31 -3.86
C ARG A 180 -15.87 6.41 -3.45
N ALA A 181 -15.09 6.87 -2.48
CA ALA A 181 -14.03 6.05 -1.90
C ALA A 181 -14.15 5.96 -0.39
N VAL A 182 -14.08 4.74 0.12
CA VAL A 182 -13.89 4.43 1.54
C VAL A 182 -12.41 4.19 1.75
N VAL A 183 -11.79 5.01 2.59
CA VAL A 183 -10.39 4.85 2.98
C VAL A 183 -10.36 4.40 4.43
N VAL A 184 -9.64 3.33 4.73
CA VAL A 184 -9.50 2.80 6.09
C VAL A 184 -8.03 2.63 6.42
N GLY A 185 -7.58 3.12 7.58
CA GLY A 185 -6.27 2.83 8.14
C GLY A 185 -6.45 2.02 9.41
N ALA A 186 -5.84 0.84 9.51
CA ALA A 186 -6.04 -0.03 10.68
C ALA A 186 -4.80 -0.89 10.98
N ASP A 187 -4.44 -0.98 12.26
CA ASP A 187 -3.45 -1.93 12.77
C ASP A 187 -3.69 -2.24 14.26
N HIS A 188 -3.14 -3.36 14.71
CA HIS A 188 -3.07 -3.73 16.13
C HIS A 188 -1.63 -3.93 16.61
N LEU A 189 -1.37 -3.68 17.88
CA LEU A 189 -0.14 -4.01 18.56
C LEU A 189 -0.11 -5.51 18.82
N LYS A 190 1.02 -6.10 18.48
CA LYS A 190 1.31 -7.53 18.58
C LYS A 190 2.75 -7.70 19.02
N ALA A 191 3.09 -8.87 19.55
CA ALA A 191 4.41 -9.13 20.09
C ALA A 191 5.52 -8.97 19.03
N THR A 192 5.25 -9.39 17.79
CA THR A 192 6.17 -9.21 16.65
C THR A 192 6.44 -7.74 16.34
N SER A 193 5.39 -6.89 16.29
CA SER A 193 5.54 -5.46 15.98
C SER A 193 6.21 -4.70 17.12
N TYR A 194 5.86 -5.02 18.37
CA TYR A 194 6.51 -4.42 19.54
C TYR A 194 8.01 -4.75 19.59
N TRP A 195 8.36 -6.04 19.58
CA TRP A 195 9.76 -6.44 19.70
C TRP A 195 10.57 -6.06 18.48
N GLY A 196 10.00 -6.12 17.28
CA GLY A 196 10.68 -5.65 16.09
C GLY A 196 11.03 -4.15 16.15
N ALA A 197 10.09 -3.32 16.60
CA ALA A 197 10.33 -1.90 16.81
C ALA A 197 11.30 -1.62 17.96
N GLU A 198 11.22 -2.35 19.08
CA GLU A 198 12.11 -2.18 20.23
C GLU A 198 13.56 -2.49 19.83
N ARG A 199 13.77 -3.58 19.09
CA ARG A 199 15.10 -3.99 18.61
C ARG A 199 15.63 -3.10 17.52
N ALA A 200 14.77 -2.50 16.71
CA ALA A 200 15.14 -1.43 15.78
C ALA A 200 15.49 -0.10 16.47
N GLY A 201 15.35 0.01 17.80
CA GLY A 201 15.62 1.24 18.55
C GLY A 201 14.51 2.29 18.45
N PHE A 202 13.32 1.89 17.99
CA PHE A 202 12.20 2.80 17.79
C PHE A 202 11.39 3.05 19.06
N VAL A 203 11.27 2.05 19.94
CA VAL A 203 10.45 2.14 21.16
C VAL A 203 11.20 2.90 22.25
N GLY A 204 10.58 3.98 22.74
CA GLY A 204 11.05 4.81 23.85
C GLY A 204 10.38 4.47 25.18
N HIS A 205 10.74 5.18 26.25
CA HIS A 205 10.09 5.02 27.56
C HIS A 205 8.72 5.72 27.62
N ASP A 206 8.54 6.74 26.81
CA ASP A 206 7.30 7.50 26.67
C ASP A 206 7.29 8.12 25.26
N LEU A 207 6.15 8.64 24.84
CA LEU A 207 6.02 9.30 23.54
C LEU A 207 5.88 10.81 23.74
N ARG A 208 6.99 11.51 23.47
CA ARG A 208 7.14 12.96 23.72
C ARG A 208 7.70 13.68 22.49
N PRO A 209 6.91 13.86 21.43
CA PRO A 209 7.35 14.56 20.23
C PRO A 209 7.89 15.96 20.56
N PHE A 210 9.04 16.31 19.97
CA PHE A 210 9.73 17.60 20.09
C PHE A 210 10.28 17.95 21.49
N HIS A 211 10.10 17.06 22.46
CA HIS A 211 10.58 17.25 23.82
C HIS A 211 12.10 17.06 23.92
N ALA A 212 12.76 17.80 24.81
CA ALA A 212 14.22 17.72 25.00
C ALA A 212 14.72 16.30 25.40
N ASP A 213 13.92 15.56 26.16
CA ASP A 213 14.24 14.18 26.61
C ASP A 213 13.55 13.08 25.78
N ARG A 214 13.14 13.38 24.54
CA ARG A 214 12.50 12.36 23.69
C ARG A 214 13.50 11.26 23.36
N ASP A 215 13.06 10.01 23.39
CA ASP A 215 13.94 8.84 23.22
C ASP A 215 13.35 7.74 22.35
N GLY A 216 12.19 8.00 21.73
CA GLY A 216 11.51 7.04 20.88
C GLY A 216 9.99 7.24 20.85
N SER A 217 9.31 6.24 20.31
CA SER A 217 7.87 6.20 20.16
C SER A 217 7.22 5.19 21.11
N VAL A 218 5.89 5.27 21.22
CA VAL A 218 5.05 4.32 21.96
C VAL A 218 3.97 3.81 21.02
N LEU A 219 3.93 2.49 20.82
CA LEU A 219 3.01 1.86 19.87
C LEU A 219 1.60 1.67 20.46
N GLY A 220 0.62 1.55 19.58
CA GLY A 220 -0.77 1.26 19.96
C GLY A 220 -1.58 0.65 18.82
N ASP A 221 -2.88 0.52 19.08
CA ASP A 221 -3.86 -0.08 18.18
C ASP A 221 -4.89 0.96 17.79
N GLY A 222 -5.45 0.83 16.59
CA GLY A 222 -6.62 1.60 16.24
C GLY A 222 -7.03 1.42 14.80
N ALA A 223 -8.15 2.06 14.49
CA ALA A 223 -8.63 2.20 13.14
C ALA A 223 -9.19 3.61 12.91
N GLY A 224 -8.98 4.14 11.72
CA GLY A 224 -9.61 5.37 11.25
C GLY A 224 -10.18 5.16 9.86
N ALA A 225 -11.24 5.89 9.53
CA ALA A 225 -11.83 5.87 8.19
C ALA A 225 -12.19 7.26 7.68
N LEU A 226 -12.08 7.46 6.37
CA LEU A 226 -12.50 8.66 5.66
C LEU A 226 -13.41 8.25 4.49
N ILE A 227 -14.45 9.05 4.25
CA ILE A 227 -15.25 8.99 3.04
C ILE A 227 -14.88 10.16 2.14
N LEU A 228 -14.41 9.83 0.94
CA LEU A 228 -14.02 10.80 -0.07
C LEU A 228 -15.03 10.78 -1.22
N GLU A 229 -15.47 11.95 -1.65
CA GLU A 229 -16.42 12.14 -2.75
C GLU A 229 -15.98 13.34 -3.60
N ARG A 230 -16.43 13.40 -4.85
CA ARG A 230 -16.30 14.61 -5.67
C ARG A 230 -17.24 15.67 -5.13
N ALA A 231 -16.75 16.90 -4.96
CA ALA A 231 -17.52 18.02 -4.44
C ALA A 231 -18.80 18.28 -5.25
N ALA A 232 -18.74 18.06 -6.58
CA ALA A 232 -19.89 18.19 -7.46
C ALA A 232 -21.02 17.20 -7.11
N ASP A 233 -20.67 15.95 -6.80
CA ASP A 233 -21.65 14.91 -6.46
C ASP A 233 -22.27 15.16 -5.09
N VAL A 234 -21.45 15.62 -4.14
CA VAL A 234 -21.90 16.04 -2.80
C VAL A 234 -22.86 17.22 -2.90
N ALA A 235 -22.52 18.24 -3.70
CA ALA A 235 -23.38 19.39 -3.93
C ALA A 235 -24.69 19.00 -4.64
N ALA A 236 -24.63 18.10 -5.63
CA ALA A 236 -25.80 17.63 -6.37
C ALA A 236 -26.83 16.92 -5.48
N ARG A 237 -26.38 16.22 -4.43
CA ARG A 237 -27.25 15.57 -3.43
C ARG A 237 -27.56 16.44 -2.20
N GLY A 238 -27.14 17.71 -2.18
CA GLY A 238 -27.34 18.62 -1.05
C GLY A 238 -26.54 18.28 0.22
N GLY A 239 -25.46 17.51 0.08
CA GLY A 239 -24.55 17.17 1.18
C GLY A 239 -23.65 18.34 1.58
N THR A 240 -23.14 18.31 2.80
CA THR A 240 -22.16 19.30 3.30
C THR A 240 -20.81 18.60 3.53
N PRO A 241 -19.72 19.04 2.87
CA PRO A 241 -18.40 18.50 3.13
C PRO A 241 -17.85 18.97 4.47
N LEU A 242 -16.99 18.17 5.10
CA LEU A 242 -16.27 18.50 6.33
C LEU A 242 -15.01 19.33 6.04
N ALA A 243 -14.31 18.98 4.96
CA ALA A 243 -13.12 19.68 4.47
C ALA A 243 -12.84 19.33 3.00
N GLY A 244 -12.07 20.17 2.31
CA GLY A 244 -11.47 19.83 1.02
C GLY A 244 -10.17 19.05 1.20
N LEU A 245 -10.04 17.91 0.52
CA LEU A 245 -8.74 17.22 0.36
C LEU A 245 -8.06 17.83 -0.88
N ALA A 246 -7.29 18.87 -0.63
CA ALA A 246 -6.82 19.78 -1.66
C ALA A 246 -5.64 19.22 -2.45
N GLY A 247 -4.73 18.46 -1.83
CA GLY A 247 -3.65 17.83 -2.57
C GLY A 247 -2.92 16.75 -1.81
N TRP A 248 -1.97 16.12 -2.49
CA TRP A 248 -1.22 14.99 -1.97
C TRP A 248 0.15 14.89 -2.63
N ALA A 249 1.08 14.18 -1.98
CA ALA A 249 2.29 13.71 -2.62
C ALA A 249 2.85 12.48 -1.91
N ILE A 250 3.59 11.68 -2.67
CA ILE A 250 4.41 10.58 -2.15
C ILE A 250 5.78 10.68 -2.81
N THR A 251 6.83 10.66 -2.00
CA THR A 251 8.22 10.52 -2.45
C THR A 251 8.91 9.39 -1.70
N CYS A 252 10.07 8.99 -2.16
CA CYS A 252 10.95 8.11 -1.41
C CYS A 252 12.37 8.68 -1.29
N ASP A 253 13.07 8.27 -0.24
CA ASP A 253 14.44 8.66 0.02
C ASP A 253 15.42 7.87 -0.86
N ASP A 254 16.50 8.53 -1.28
CA ASP A 254 17.61 7.95 -2.05
C ASP A 254 18.75 7.41 -1.16
N ASN A 255 18.59 7.46 0.17
CA ASN A 255 19.62 7.01 1.12
C ASN A 255 19.86 5.49 0.98
N PRO A 256 21.11 4.99 1.01
CA PRO A 256 21.40 3.56 0.97
C PRO A 256 20.98 2.76 2.22
N HIS A 257 20.80 3.38 3.39
CA HIS A 257 20.44 2.66 4.63
C HIS A 257 18.93 2.39 4.74
N ALA A 258 18.49 1.12 4.73
CA ALA A 258 17.09 0.67 4.51
C ALA A 258 15.97 1.40 5.30
N ILE A 259 16.32 2.06 6.40
CA ILE A 259 15.37 2.57 7.41
C ILE A 259 15.75 3.95 7.94
N ILE A 260 17.01 4.37 7.80
CA ILE A 260 17.45 5.64 8.36
C ILE A 260 17.26 6.69 7.26
N PRO A 261 16.32 7.64 7.42
CA PRO A 261 16.15 8.72 6.46
C PRO A 261 17.34 9.70 6.53
N PRO A 262 17.61 10.47 5.46
CA PRO A 262 18.59 11.54 5.49
C PRO A 262 18.20 12.64 6.49
N GLU A 263 19.15 13.11 7.30
CA GLU A 263 18.86 14.09 8.37
C GLU A 263 18.52 15.50 7.85
N ASP A 264 18.83 15.80 6.58
CA ASP A 264 18.66 17.13 6.00
C ASP A 264 17.20 17.52 5.71
N GLY A 265 16.29 16.54 5.71
CA GLY A 265 14.88 16.73 5.46
C GLY A 265 14.52 17.10 4.01
N ALA A 266 15.44 16.94 3.05
CA ALA A 266 15.22 17.36 1.66
C ALA A 266 14.08 16.57 0.99
N SER A 267 14.08 15.24 1.10
CA SER A 267 13.06 14.38 0.51
C SER A 267 11.66 14.62 1.06
N ASN A 268 11.55 14.88 2.37
CA ASN A 268 10.28 15.24 2.99
C ASN A 268 9.84 16.67 2.63
N ALA A 269 10.77 17.63 2.55
CA ALA A 269 10.46 18.96 2.05
C ALA A 269 9.92 18.92 0.62
N GLU A 270 10.48 18.05 -0.23
CA GLU A 270 10.00 17.85 -1.59
C GLU A 270 8.58 17.25 -1.61
N ALA A 271 8.29 16.25 -0.78
CA ALA A 271 6.93 15.73 -0.63
C ALA A 271 5.94 16.84 -0.23
N ILE A 272 6.30 17.71 0.71
CA ILE A 272 5.45 18.83 1.11
C ILE A 272 5.25 19.79 -0.08
N ARG A 273 6.31 20.18 -0.80
CA ARG A 273 6.20 21.07 -1.98
C ARG A 273 5.31 20.48 -3.07
N LEU A 274 5.47 19.20 -3.38
CA LEU A 274 4.65 18.51 -4.37
C LEU A 274 3.18 18.45 -3.95
N ALA A 275 2.88 18.24 -2.66
CA ALA A 275 1.52 18.23 -2.16
C ALA A 275 0.87 19.62 -2.22
N LEU A 276 1.65 20.68 -1.94
CA LEU A 276 1.21 22.06 -2.11
C LEU A 276 0.97 22.40 -3.59
N ALA A 277 1.86 21.95 -4.48
CA ALA A 277 1.71 22.13 -5.92
C ALA A 277 0.45 21.44 -6.46
N ASP A 278 0.19 20.18 -6.08
CA ASP A 278 -1.05 19.47 -6.43
C ASP A 278 -2.30 20.18 -5.87
N ALA A 279 -2.17 20.82 -4.70
CA ALA A 279 -3.24 21.60 -4.09
C ALA A 279 -3.46 23.01 -4.70
N GLY A 280 -2.55 23.47 -5.56
CA GLY A 280 -2.49 24.88 -5.96
C GLY A 280 -2.39 25.81 -4.76
N LEU A 281 -1.54 25.45 -3.79
CA LEU A 281 -1.21 26.21 -2.58
C LEU A 281 0.24 26.65 -2.63
N SER A 282 0.52 27.79 -2.01
CA SER A 282 1.86 28.25 -1.71
C SER A 282 2.23 27.93 -0.25
N PRO A 283 3.53 27.85 0.10
CA PRO A 283 3.95 27.78 1.50
C PRO A 283 3.32 28.86 2.39
N GLU A 284 2.97 30.01 1.80
CA GLU A 284 2.37 31.16 2.48
C GLU A 284 0.91 30.96 2.91
N ASP A 285 0.25 29.97 2.33
CA ASP A 285 -1.15 29.64 2.64
C ASP A 285 -1.28 28.70 3.83
N ILE A 286 -0.20 28.02 4.23
CA ILE A 286 -0.20 27.04 5.30
C ILE A 286 -0.07 27.73 6.66
N ASP A 287 -1.04 27.45 7.53
CA ASP A 287 -1.10 27.97 8.90
C ASP A 287 -0.93 26.85 9.93
N TYR A 288 -1.17 25.59 9.55
CA TYR A 288 -1.08 24.44 10.43
C TYR A 288 -0.39 23.25 9.77
N PHE A 289 0.54 22.63 10.50
CA PHE A 289 1.26 21.43 10.10
C PHE A 289 1.07 20.37 11.19
N ASN A 290 0.23 19.38 10.91
CA ASN A 290 0.16 18.16 11.71
C ASN A 290 1.35 17.25 11.36
N ALA A 291 2.33 17.19 12.27
CA ALA A 291 3.56 16.46 12.06
C ALA A 291 3.39 14.96 12.20
N HIS A 292 4.30 14.20 11.60
CA HIS A 292 4.46 12.80 11.90
C HIS A 292 4.85 12.61 13.37
N GLY A 293 5.75 13.45 13.90
CA GLY A 293 6.04 13.69 15.31
C GLY A 293 6.03 12.42 16.17
N THR A 294 7.03 11.57 15.99
CA THR A 294 7.09 10.25 16.63
C THR A 294 7.77 10.25 17.99
N GLY A 295 8.40 11.36 18.38
CA GLY A 295 9.26 11.40 19.57
C GLY A 295 10.62 10.74 19.33
N THR A 296 10.92 10.27 18.11
CA THR A 296 12.26 9.78 17.79
C THR A 296 13.18 10.99 17.51
N PRO A 297 14.39 11.03 18.08
CA PRO A 297 15.30 12.17 17.90
C PRO A 297 15.64 12.49 16.45
N LEU A 298 15.70 11.47 15.58
CA LEU A 298 15.99 11.62 14.17
C LEU A 298 14.82 12.25 13.40
N ILE A 299 13.63 11.69 13.51
CA ILE A 299 12.47 12.14 12.74
C ILE A 299 12.04 13.54 13.15
N ASP A 300 12.00 13.83 14.44
CA ASP A 300 11.57 15.15 14.91
C ASP A 300 12.54 16.26 14.44
N ARG A 301 13.85 15.95 14.32
CA ARG A 301 14.84 16.86 13.72
C ARG A 301 14.63 17.01 12.22
N LEU A 302 14.40 15.89 11.52
CA LEU A 302 14.13 15.86 10.08
C LEU A 302 12.93 16.72 9.72
N GLU A 303 11.79 16.55 10.40
CA GLU A 303 10.58 17.35 10.12
C GLU A 303 10.80 18.84 10.37
N THR A 304 11.61 19.17 11.36
CA THR A 304 12.00 20.56 11.64
C THR A 304 12.83 21.14 10.50
N ALA A 305 13.79 20.37 9.96
CA ALA A 305 14.59 20.77 8.82
C ALA A 305 13.71 20.91 7.57
N SER A 306 12.82 19.94 7.30
CA SER A 306 11.90 19.98 6.16
C SER A 306 10.96 21.18 6.21
N ALA A 307 10.37 21.48 7.37
CA ALA A 307 9.54 22.66 7.55
C ALA A 307 10.31 23.96 7.25
N LYS A 308 11.57 24.07 7.70
CA LYS A 308 12.43 25.23 7.40
C LYS A 308 12.73 25.35 5.90
N LEU A 309 13.01 24.23 5.22
CA LEU A 309 13.25 24.21 3.78
C LEU A 309 12.01 24.66 2.98
N VAL A 310 10.81 24.27 3.41
CA VAL A 310 9.56 24.60 2.71
C VAL A 310 9.08 26.02 3.01
N PHE A 311 9.02 26.37 4.29
CA PHE A 311 8.37 27.60 4.75
C PHE A 311 9.35 28.76 4.94
N GLY A 312 10.67 28.55 4.84
CA GLY A 312 11.67 29.60 4.97
C GLY A 312 11.49 30.45 6.25
N ASP A 313 11.50 31.76 6.10
CA ASP A 313 11.42 32.72 7.23
C ASP A 313 10.12 32.60 8.04
N ARG A 314 9.03 32.10 7.45
CA ARG A 314 7.75 31.90 8.14
C ARG A 314 7.63 30.56 8.84
N ALA A 315 8.63 29.67 8.77
CA ALA A 315 8.57 28.35 9.42
C ALA A 315 8.24 28.46 10.93
N GLY A 316 8.78 29.48 11.61
CA GLY A 316 8.48 29.76 13.02
C GLY A 316 7.10 30.37 13.30
N GLN A 317 6.24 30.52 12.29
CA GLN A 317 4.87 31.05 12.41
C GLN A 317 3.81 30.00 12.06
N VAL A 318 4.22 28.84 11.50
CA VAL A 318 3.31 27.74 11.20
C VAL A 318 3.14 26.92 12.48
N ALA A 319 1.90 26.78 12.95
CA ALA A 319 1.63 25.99 14.15
C ALA A 319 1.88 24.51 13.86
N ILE A 320 2.60 23.84 14.76
CA ILE A 320 2.94 22.41 14.64
C ILE A 320 2.46 21.64 15.86
N SER A 321 1.80 20.51 15.66
CA SER A 321 1.50 19.56 16.73
C SER A 321 1.68 18.12 16.27
N SER A 322 1.71 17.19 17.23
CA SER A 322 1.69 15.75 16.96
C SER A 322 0.50 15.08 17.63
N THR A 323 -0.41 14.52 16.82
CA THR A 323 -1.54 13.73 17.29
C THR A 323 -1.09 12.48 18.06
N LYS A 324 0.07 11.90 17.69
CA LYS A 324 0.60 10.68 18.32
C LYS A 324 0.86 10.84 19.82
N SER A 325 1.24 12.04 20.28
CA SER A 325 1.41 12.32 21.71
C SER A 325 0.16 12.03 22.55
N ILE A 326 -1.04 12.06 21.93
CA ILE A 326 -2.33 11.84 22.56
C ILE A 326 -2.80 10.39 22.37
N VAL A 327 -2.75 9.88 21.14
CA VAL A 327 -3.34 8.56 20.78
C VAL A 327 -2.33 7.41 20.73
N GLY A 328 -1.03 7.68 20.87
CA GLY A 328 0.03 6.71 20.57
C GLY A 328 0.35 6.63 19.08
N HIS A 329 1.35 5.82 18.74
CA HIS A 329 1.65 5.51 17.35
C HIS A 329 0.94 4.24 16.90
N LEU A 330 -0.09 4.42 16.09
CA LEU A 330 -1.03 3.38 15.66
C LEU A 330 -0.64 2.73 14.32
N ALA A 331 0.67 2.66 14.02
CA ALA A 331 1.20 2.19 12.73
C ALA A 331 0.44 2.80 11.53
N ALA A 332 -0.15 1.99 10.64
CA ALA A 332 -0.90 2.45 9.46
C ALA A 332 -2.23 3.15 9.74
N ALA A 333 -2.77 3.04 10.96
CA ALA A 333 -3.96 3.80 11.36
C ALA A 333 -3.62 5.26 11.70
N SER A 334 -2.39 5.54 12.13
CA SER A 334 -1.97 6.90 12.54
C SER A 334 -2.26 7.96 11.48
N PRO A 335 -1.89 7.76 10.20
CA PRO A 335 -2.15 8.75 9.15
C PRO A 335 -3.62 9.15 8.99
N ILE A 336 -4.54 8.20 9.17
CA ILE A 336 -5.97 8.50 9.06
C ILE A 336 -6.47 9.24 10.30
N ILE A 337 -6.02 8.85 11.50
CA ILE A 337 -6.34 9.58 12.74
C ILE A 337 -5.76 11.01 12.70
N GLU A 338 -4.57 11.19 12.13
CA GLU A 338 -3.93 12.50 11.91
C GLU A 338 -4.71 13.35 10.89
N ALA A 339 -5.20 12.75 9.81
CA ALA A 339 -6.09 13.43 8.87
C ALA A 339 -7.39 13.87 9.56
N ILE A 340 -8.00 13.00 10.37
CA ILE A 340 -9.22 13.32 11.16
C ILE A 340 -8.96 14.47 12.13
N ALA A 341 -7.84 14.44 12.87
CA ALA A 341 -7.43 15.51 13.76
C ALA A 341 -7.15 16.83 13.01
N THR A 342 -6.61 16.75 11.79
CA THR A 342 -6.35 17.92 10.93
C THR A 342 -7.65 18.55 10.45
N VAL A 343 -8.60 17.74 9.99
CA VAL A 343 -9.95 18.21 9.63
C VAL A 343 -10.64 18.83 10.84
N TYR A 344 -10.55 18.22 12.01
CA TYR A 344 -11.08 18.77 13.25
C TYR A 344 -10.50 20.17 13.57
N CYS A 345 -9.18 20.34 13.46
CA CYS A 345 -8.53 21.64 13.69
C CYS A 345 -9.00 22.70 12.69
N LEU A 346 -9.18 22.30 11.42
CA LEU A 346 -9.71 23.17 10.36
C LEU A 346 -11.16 23.58 10.62
N THR A 347 -12.03 22.65 11.03
CA THR A 347 -13.45 22.95 11.27
C THR A 347 -13.64 23.81 12.51
N GLU A 348 -12.85 23.57 13.55
CA GLU A 348 -12.95 24.29 14.82
C GLU A 348 -12.13 25.59 14.85
N GLN A 349 -11.30 25.83 13.83
CA GLN A 349 -10.34 26.95 13.78
C GLN A 349 -9.52 27.05 15.08
N TRP A 350 -8.97 25.90 15.46
CA TRP A 350 -8.25 25.68 16.71
C TRP A 350 -7.20 24.59 16.51
N VAL A 351 -5.99 24.78 17.04
CA VAL A 351 -4.90 23.81 16.91
C VAL A 351 -4.77 23.00 18.19
N HIS A 352 -4.76 21.67 18.08
CA HIS A 352 -4.63 20.77 19.22
C HIS A 352 -3.21 20.79 19.82
N PRO A 353 -3.05 20.53 21.13
CA PRO A 353 -1.73 20.48 21.74
C PRO A 353 -0.97 19.21 21.38
N THR A 354 0.35 19.29 21.50
CA THR A 354 1.22 18.15 21.72
C THR A 354 1.24 17.85 23.22
N ALA A 355 0.72 16.69 23.62
CA ALA A 355 0.68 16.26 25.01
C ALA A 355 2.11 16.03 25.54
N LYS A 356 2.31 16.28 26.84
CA LYS A 356 3.60 16.10 27.55
C LYS A 356 4.78 16.92 27.01
N LEU A 357 4.53 17.94 26.18
CA LEU A 357 5.56 18.87 25.70
C LEU A 357 5.70 20.05 26.66
N ASP A 358 6.21 19.82 27.87
CA ASP A 358 6.48 20.86 28.87
C ASP A 358 7.86 21.50 28.71
N ARG A 359 8.80 20.79 28.05
CA ARG A 359 10.12 21.32 27.66
C ARG A 359 10.46 20.98 26.21
N ILE A 360 10.28 21.96 25.32
CA ILE A 360 10.71 21.88 23.93
C ILE A 360 12.24 21.78 23.87
N ASP A 361 12.75 20.93 22.97
CA ASP A 361 14.19 20.85 22.66
C ASP A 361 14.68 22.20 22.09
N PRO A 362 15.67 22.88 22.71
CA PRO A 362 16.19 24.15 22.22
C PRO A 362 16.76 24.12 20.80
N ALA A 363 17.12 22.94 20.28
CA ALA A 363 17.56 22.79 18.88
C ALA A 363 16.39 22.88 17.88
N LEU A 364 15.15 22.71 18.34
CA LEU A 364 13.94 22.74 17.53
C LEU A 364 13.26 24.10 17.69
N THR A 365 13.28 24.90 16.63
CA THR A 365 12.98 26.36 16.70
C THR A 365 11.67 26.75 16.01
N LEU A 366 10.70 25.83 15.91
CA LEU A 366 9.41 26.07 15.27
C LEU A 366 8.30 26.29 16.32
N ASP A 367 7.12 26.71 15.87
CA ASP A 367 5.97 27.01 16.73
C ASP A 367 5.19 25.72 17.07
N TYR A 368 5.82 24.87 17.89
CA TYR A 368 5.16 23.68 18.44
C TYR A 368 4.12 24.09 19.48
N VAL A 369 2.90 23.58 19.38
CA VAL A 369 1.80 23.86 20.30
C VAL A 369 1.90 22.96 21.54
N PRO A 370 2.31 23.46 22.73
CA PRO A 370 2.63 22.62 23.87
C PRO A 370 1.49 22.59 24.90
N LEU A 371 1.15 21.41 25.44
CA LEU A 371 0.26 21.16 26.59
C LEU A 371 -1.21 21.62 26.48
N ARG A 372 -1.49 22.77 25.86
CA ARG A 372 -2.81 23.35 25.66
C ARG A 372 -2.93 23.84 24.23
N GLY A 373 -3.98 23.41 23.55
CA GLY A 373 -4.27 23.93 22.22
C GLY A 373 -4.76 25.37 22.27
N ARG A 374 -4.82 26.03 21.12
CA ARG A 374 -5.14 27.45 21.02
C ARG A 374 -6.02 27.77 19.82
N PRO A 375 -6.93 28.76 19.92
CA PRO A 375 -7.64 29.27 18.75
C PRO A 375 -6.65 29.82 17.74
N GLN A 376 -6.84 29.47 16.47
CA GLN A 376 -6.01 29.97 15.37
C GLN A 376 -6.80 29.88 14.08
N ARG A 377 -6.77 30.95 13.29
CA ARG A 377 -7.33 30.90 11.95
C ARG A 377 -6.45 29.99 11.07
N ILE A 378 -7.04 28.97 10.46
CA ILE A 378 -6.35 28.02 9.59
C ILE A 378 -6.97 28.11 8.20
N ARG A 379 -6.22 28.66 7.24
CA ARG A 379 -6.62 28.77 5.83
C ARG A 379 -6.34 27.49 5.04
N ALA A 380 -5.24 26.82 5.38
CA ALA A 380 -4.88 25.51 4.87
C ALA A 380 -3.96 24.80 5.86
N ALA A 381 -3.97 23.47 5.79
CA ALA A 381 -3.16 22.62 6.65
C ALA A 381 -2.49 21.50 5.86
N VAL A 382 -1.38 20.99 6.39
CA VAL A 382 -0.73 19.76 5.90
C VAL A 382 -0.67 18.70 6.99
N SER A 383 -0.83 17.44 6.61
CA SER A 383 -0.61 16.27 7.48
C SER A 383 0.50 15.42 6.88
N ASN A 384 1.53 15.14 7.67
CA ASN A 384 2.75 14.46 7.22
C ASN A 384 2.88 13.06 7.80
N SER A 385 3.22 12.10 6.95
CA SER A 385 3.39 10.69 7.30
C SER A 385 4.70 10.15 6.76
N LEU A 386 5.56 9.66 7.65
CA LEU A 386 6.88 9.14 7.30
C LEU A 386 6.92 7.63 7.55
N GLY A 387 7.09 6.84 6.50
CA GLY A 387 7.13 5.39 6.53
C GLY A 387 8.56 4.84 6.52
N GLY A 388 8.79 3.80 7.33
CA GLY A 388 10.01 2.99 7.23
C GLY A 388 10.22 2.47 5.79
N GLY A 389 11.48 2.42 5.35
CA GLY A 389 11.82 2.24 3.93
C GLY A 389 12.16 3.56 3.22
N GLY A 390 11.81 4.70 3.82
CA GLY A 390 12.08 6.05 3.30
C GLY A 390 10.89 6.65 2.55
N THR A 391 9.65 6.22 2.82
CA THR A 391 8.46 6.80 2.19
C THR A 391 8.07 8.09 2.89
N ASN A 392 7.97 9.20 2.16
CA ASN A 392 7.38 10.44 2.64
C ASN A 392 6.02 10.63 1.97
N ALA A 393 4.95 10.79 2.75
CA ALA A 393 3.61 10.97 2.21
C ALA A 393 2.89 12.13 2.91
N VAL A 394 2.33 13.06 2.12
CA VAL A 394 1.75 14.30 2.61
C VAL A 394 0.35 14.49 2.05
N LEU A 395 -0.59 14.96 2.88
CA LEU A 395 -1.91 15.43 2.47
C LEU A 395 -2.05 16.92 2.77
N ALA A 396 -2.65 17.68 1.86
CA ALA A 396 -2.98 19.09 2.03
C ALA A 396 -4.50 19.28 2.09
N PHE A 397 -4.96 20.12 3.01
CA PHE A 397 -6.38 20.31 3.32
C PHE A 397 -6.77 21.78 3.27
N ARG A 398 -8.05 22.04 2.91
CA ARG A 398 -8.70 23.36 2.97
C ARG A 398 -10.01 23.29 3.76
N PRO A 399 -10.44 24.39 4.41
CA PRO A 399 -11.77 24.50 5.01
C PRO A 399 -12.91 24.20 4.02
N GLN A 400 -14.04 23.72 4.53
CA GLN A 400 -15.22 23.33 3.75
C GLN A 400 -15.73 24.40 2.77
N ASP A 401 -15.71 25.68 3.19
CA ASP A 401 -16.28 26.81 2.42
C ASP A 401 -15.31 27.35 1.36
N SER A 402 -14.05 26.96 1.45
CA SER A 402 -13.01 27.20 0.46
C SER A 402 -12.87 25.96 -0.40
N ALA A 403 -13.89 25.71 -1.23
CA ALA A 403 -13.85 24.65 -2.23
C ALA A 403 -12.51 24.73 -2.97
N PRO A 404 -11.79 23.60 -3.16
CA PRO A 404 -10.56 23.63 -3.92
C PRO A 404 -10.83 24.35 -5.25
N ALA A 405 -9.98 25.32 -5.61
CA ALA A 405 -9.97 25.80 -6.99
C ALA A 405 -9.93 24.57 -7.90
N ALA A 406 -10.70 24.54 -8.98
CA ALA A 406 -10.69 23.42 -9.91
C ALA A 406 -9.23 23.07 -10.20
N GLN A 407 -8.78 21.92 -9.69
CA GLN A 407 -7.43 21.41 -9.97
C GLN A 407 -7.36 21.32 -11.49
N GLY A 408 -6.20 21.62 -12.09
CA GLY A 408 -6.03 21.71 -13.54
C GLY A 408 -6.77 20.55 -14.26
N ALA A 409 -7.45 20.86 -15.35
CA ALA A 409 -8.21 19.86 -16.09
C ALA A 409 -7.31 18.65 -16.36
N PHE A 410 -7.75 17.46 -15.95
CA PHE A 410 -7.05 16.23 -16.31
C PHE A 410 -6.96 16.20 -17.84
N GLU A 411 -5.74 16.13 -18.36
CA GLU A 411 -5.56 15.76 -19.76
C GLU A 411 -6.22 14.38 -19.97
N PRO A 412 -6.74 14.08 -21.17
CA PRO A 412 -7.06 12.69 -21.51
C PRO A 412 -5.91 11.80 -21.05
N VAL A 413 -6.21 10.65 -20.43
CA VAL A 413 -5.17 9.72 -19.94
C VAL A 413 -4.15 9.58 -21.07
N PRO A 414 -2.89 10.02 -20.85
CA PRO A 414 -1.91 10.02 -21.93
C PRO A 414 -1.78 8.59 -22.43
N GLU A 415 -1.48 8.42 -23.71
CA GLU A 415 -1.15 7.11 -24.24
C GLU A 415 0.00 6.54 -23.39
N VAL A 416 -0.27 5.47 -22.65
CA VAL A 416 0.72 4.82 -21.79
C VAL A 416 1.27 3.60 -22.52
N VAL A 417 2.58 3.58 -22.66
CA VAL A 417 3.31 2.53 -23.36
C VAL A 417 4.13 1.70 -22.38
N VAL A 418 4.28 0.41 -22.71
CA VAL A 418 5.24 -0.47 -22.07
C VAL A 418 6.56 -0.32 -22.82
N THR A 419 7.60 0.13 -22.13
CA THR A 419 8.94 0.32 -22.72
C THR A 419 9.92 -0.77 -22.33
N GLY A 420 9.67 -1.48 -21.22
CA GLY A 420 10.51 -2.59 -20.80
C GLY A 420 9.74 -3.65 -20.04
N THR A 421 10.24 -4.88 -20.07
CA THR A 421 9.65 -6.05 -19.42
C THR A 421 10.70 -6.89 -18.70
N GLY A 422 10.33 -7.48 -17.57
CA GLY A 422 11.20 -8.34 -16.78
C GLY A 422 10.40 -9.43 -16.06
N ALA A 423 10.98 -10.61 -15.95
CA ALA A 423 10.30 -11.78 -15.40
C ALA A 423 11.30 -12.71 -14.70
N VAL A 424 10.96 -13.14 -13.49
CA VAL A 424 11.65 -14.19 -12.75
C VAL A 424 10.60 -15.23 -12.42
N SER A 425 10.84 -16.48 -12.81
CA SER A 425 9.91 -17.57 -12.53
C SER A 425 10.65 -18.85 -12.15
N ARG A 426 9.89 -19.85 -11.73
CA ARG A 426 10.41 -21.22 -11.54
C ARG A 426 10.92 -21.85 -12.83
N LEU A 427 10.47 -21.37 -14.00
CA LEU A 427 10.78 -21.95 -15.32
C LEU A 427 11.96 -21.25 -16.01
N GLY A 428 12.31 -20.04 -15.59
CA GLY A 428 13.42 -19.27 -16.16
C GLY A 428 13.34 -17.78 -15.85
N ASP A 429 14.41 -17.07 -16.19
CA ASP A 429 14.52 -15.62 -16.06
C ASP A 429 14.42 -14.96 -17.44
N GLY A 430 13.70 -13.85 -17.52
CA GLY A 430 13.51 -13.03 -18.70
C GLY A 430 12.25 -13.38 -19.52
N PRO A 431 11.76 -12.44 -20.36
CA PRO A 431 10.59 -12.64 -21.22
C PRO A 431 10.73 -13.81 -22.20
N ASP A 432 11.91 -14.01 -22.78
CA ASP A 432 12.16 -15.11 -23.74
C ASP A 432 12.04 -16.48 -23.08
N ALA A 433 12.58 -16.62 -21.86
CA ALA A 433 12.45 -17.85 -21.09
C ALA A 433 11.00 -18.11 -20.67
N LEU A 434 10.24 -17.05 -20.40
CA LEU A 434 8.81 -17.11 -20.16
C LEU A 434 8.08 -17.63 -21.41
N GLU A 435 8.27 -17.00 -22.58
CA GLU A 435 7.63 -17.42 -23.82
C GLU A 435 7.98 -18.88 -24.18
N ALA A 436 9.26 -19.26 -24.05
CA ALA A 436 9.72 -20.63 -24.27
C ALA A 436 9.09 -21.63 -23.28
N ALA A 437 8.83 -21.22 -22.04
CA ALA A 437 8.26 -22.05 -20.99
C ALA A 437 6.73 -22.17 -21.02
N TYR A 438 6.02 -21.27 -21.73
CA TYR A 438 4.55 -21.28 -21.85
C TYR A 438 4.05 -21.55 -23.28
N GLY A 439 4.95 -21.73 -24.24
CA GLY A 439 4.62 -22.18 -25.60
C GLY A 439 4.26 -23.67 -25.68
N PRO A 440 3.67 -24.12 -26.81
CA PRO A 440 3.21 -25.52 -26.99
C PRO A 440 4.32 -26.59 -26.94
N ASN A 441 5.60 -26.19 -26.94
CA ASN A 441 6.78 -27.07 -26.91
C ASN A 441 7.66 -26.82 -25.66
N ALA A 442 7.09 -26.34 -24.56
CA ALA A 442 7.83 -25.94 -23.36
C ALA A 442 8.71 -27.05 -22.76
N ALA A 443 9.94 -26.69 -22.40
CA ALA A 443 10.84 -27.51 -21.59
C ALA A 443 10.82 -27.00 -20.14
N PRO A 444 10.24 -27.73 -19.18
CA PRO A 444 9.78 -27.16 -17.90
C PRO A 444 10.86 -27.05 -16.80
N GLU A 445 12.15 -27.22 -17.11
CA GLU A 445 13.21 -27.22 -16.10
C GLU A 445 14.17 -26.04 -16.26
N ARG A 446 14.27 -25.26 -15.19
CA ARG A 446 15.23 -24.18 -15.04
C ARG A 446 16.64 -24.74 -14.89
N THR A 447 17.57 -24.25 -15.70
CA THR A 447 18.96 -24.76 -15.73
C THR A 447 19.88 -24.14 -14.67
N ARG A 448 19.54 -22.98 -14.10
CA ARG A 448 20.30 -22.29 -13.03
C ARG A 448 19.36 -21.57 -12.04
N PRO A 449 19.56 -21.61 -10.71
CA PRO A 449 18.72 -20.84 -9.75
C PRO A 449 18.82 -19.32 -9.88
N PHE A 450 17.83 -18.57 -9.39
CA PHE A 450 17.84 -17.10 -9.41
C PHE A 450 18.77 -16.54 -8.34
N SER A 451 19.64 -15.63 -8.75
CA SER A 451 20.52 -14.85 -7.89
C SER A 451 20.27 -13.36 -8.09
N VAL A 452 19.96 -12.65 -7.01
CA VAL A 452 19.82 -11.18 -7.04
C VAL A 452 21.14 -10.50 -7.36
N LEU A 453 22.27 -11.13 -7.04
CA LEU A 453 23.62 -10.61 -7.28
C LEU A 453 23.98 -10.52 -8.77
N ASP A 454 23.17 -11.13 -9.65
CA ASP A 454 23.31 -10.95 -11.09
C ASP A 454 22.80 -9.57 -11.55
N HIS A 455 22.04 -8.89 -10.68
CA HIS A 455 21.33 -7.65 -10.99
C HIS A 455 21.73 -6.48 -10.07
N ILE A 456 22.48 -6.74 -9.00
CA ILE A 456 22.90 -5.72 -8.03
C ILE A 456 24.35 -5.90 -7.62
N ASP A 457 25.03 -4.78 -7.33
CA ASP A 457 26.37 -4.83 -6.75
C ASP A 457 26.31 -5.46 -5.34
N ALA A 458 27.08 -6.53 -5.14
CA ALA A 458 27.21 -7.19 -3.85
C ALA A 458 27.72 -6.25 -2.74
N ALA A 459 28.48 -5.21 -3.09
CA ALA A 459 28.95 -4.19 -2.16
C ALA A 459 27.82 -3.28 -1.66
N ALA A 460 26.70 -3.18 -2.37
CA ALA A 460 25.52 -2.45 -1.93
C ALA A 460 24.79 -3.16 -0.77
N GLY A 461 25.08 -4.44 -0.55
CA GLY A 461 24.69 -5.17 0.65
C GLY A 461 23.23 -5.59 0.73
N TYR A 462 22.38 -5.35 -0.27
CA TYR A 462 20.94 -5.62 -0.16
C TYR A 462 20.50 -7.09 -0.27
N GLN A 463 21.43 -8.02 -0.48
CA GLN A 463 21.16 -9.45 -0.61
C GLN A 463 20.62 -10.11 0.67
N TYR A 464 20.63 -9.43 1.82
CA TYR A 464 20.04 -9.93 3.07
C TYR A 464 18.51 -9.76 3.12
N LEU A 465 17.94 -8.87 2.28
CA LEU A 465 16.50 -8.63 2.26
C LEU A 465 15.75 -9.89 1.84
N SER A 466 14.48 -9.98 2.24
CA SER A 466 13.63 -11.14 1.99
C SER A 466 13.66 -11.63 0.53
N ARG A 467 13.46 -12.94 0.35
CA ARG A 467 13.45 -13.57 -0.97
C ARG A 467 12.45 -12.90 -1.93
N SER A 468 11.26 -12.51 -1.43
CA SER A 468 10.27 -11.77 -2.22
C SER A 468 10.82 -10.43 -2.72
N ALA A 469 11.53 -9.67 -1.87
CA ALA A 469 12.17 -8.41 -2.28
C ALA A 469 13.26 -8.62 -3.35
N GLN A 470 14.07 -9.67 -3.20
CA GLN A 470 15.11 -10.02 -4.18
C GLN A 470 14.52 -10.36 -5.56
N LEU A 471 13.44 -11.15 -5.60
CA LEU A 471 12.76 -11.53 -6.84
C LEU A 471 12.15 -10.30 -7.52
N GLY A 472 11.44 -9.48 -6.75
CA GLY A 472 10.84 -8.23 -7.23
C GLY A 472 11.89 -7.29 -7.83
N PHE A 473 13.03 -7.10 -7.16
CA PHE A 473 14.13 -6.31 -7.69
C PHE A 473 14.74 -6.91 -8.95
N GLY A 474 14.98 -8.22 -9.00
CA GLY A 474 15.52 -8.88 -10.20
C GLY A 474 14.64 -8.66 -11.43
N ALA A 475 13.32 -8.81 -11.28
CA ALA A 475 12.36 -8.54 -12.35
C ALA A 475 12.36 -7.04 -12.73
N ALA A 476 12.41 -6.13 -11.76
CA ALA A 476 12.49 -4.69 -12.02
C ALA A 476 13.77 -4.30 -12.76
N ALA A 477 14.93 -4.82 -12.35
CA ALA A 477 16.21 -4.56 -12.98
C ALA A 477 16.24 -5.05 -14.44
N GLN A 478 15.63 -6.21 -14.73
CA GLN A 478 15.44 -6.69 -16.11
C GLN A 478 14.54 -5.75 -16.92
N ALA A 479 13.41 -5.32 -16.36
CA ALA A 479 12.48 -4.41 -17.04
C ALA A 479 13.12 -3.05 -17.31
N MET A 480 13.88 -2.52 -16.34
CA MET A 480 14.64 -1.28 -16.51
C MET A 480 15.70 -1.41 -17.59
N ALA A 481 16.47 -2.50 -17.61
CA ALA A 481 17.47 -2.75 -18.64
C ALA A 481 16.84 -2.84 -20.04
N ASP A 482 15.70 -3.55 -20.18
CA ASP A 482 14.94 -3.64 -21.44
C ASP A 482 14.41 -2.28 -21.91
N ALA A 483 14.04 -1.40 -20.97
CA ALA A 483 13.64 -0.02 -21.27
C ALA A 483 14.82 0.94 -21.54
N GLY A 484 16.07 0.51 -21.38
CA GLY A 484 17.25 1.38 -21.48
C GLY A 484 17.40 2.34 -20.29
N LEU A 485 16.94 1.95 -19.10
CA LEU A 485 17.11 2.69 -17.85
C LEU A 485 18.27 2.06 -17.04
N PRO A 486 19.38 2.78 -16.82
CA PRO A 486 20.49 2.27 -16.03
C PRO A 486 20.14 2.22 -14.53
N VAL A 487 20.87 1.38 -13.79
CA VAL A 487 20.76 1.23 -12.34
C VAL A 487 22.17 1.45 -11.75
N PRO A 488 22.43 2.55 -11.02
CA PRO A 488 21.50 3.65 -10.69
C PRO A 488 21.17 4.56 -11.90
N LEU A 489 20.08 5.32 -11.79
CA LEU A 489 19.74 6.37 -12.74
C LEU A 489 20.81 7.48 -12.73
N PRO A 490 21.11 8.11 -13.89
CA PRO A 490 22.20 9.06 -13.98
C PRO A 490 21.79 10.41 -13.38
N ALA A 491 22.75 11.10 -12.74
CA ALA A 491 22.55 12.45 -12.21
C ALA A 491 22.47 13.53 -13.32
N GLU A 492 22.94 13.22 -14.53
CA GLU A 492 22.96 14.14 -15.68
C GLU A 492 22.35 13.48 -16.93
N GLY A 493 21.95 14.32 -17.89
CA GLY A 493 21.40 13.88 -19.17
C GLY A 493 19.87 13.76 -19.20
N PRO A 494 19.27 13.10 -20.21
CA PRO A 494 17.82 13.10 -20.47
C PRO A 494 16.95 12.47 -19.36
N LEU A 495 17.56 11.66 -18.48
CA LEU A 495 16.90 11.02 -17.35
C LEU A 495 17.09 11.80 -16.03
N ALA A 496 17.97 12.81 -16.01
CA ALA A 496 18.23 13.59 -14.80
C ALA A 496 16.99 14.36 -14.37
N GLY A 497 16.62 14.25 -13.09
CA GLY A 497 15.45 14.91 -12.53
C GLY A 497 14.10 14.32 -12.95
N ARG A 498 14.07 13.26 -13.76
CA ARG A 498 12.83 12.53 -14.06
C ARG A 498 12.32 11.88 -12.78
N ARG A 499 11.04 12.06 -12.47
CA ARG A 499 10.40 11.43 -11.33
C ARG A 499 10.01 10.02 -11.73
N VAL A 500 10.73 9.04 -11.22
CA VAL A 500 10.42 7.63 -11.43
C VAL A 500 9.60 7.13 -10.25
N ALA A 501 8.51 6.41 -10.49
CA ALA A 501 7.71 5.77 -9.44
C ALA A 501 7.97 4.26 -9.42
N VAL A 502 7.76 3.64 -8.26
CA VAL A 502 7.80 2.19 -8.09
C VAL A 502 6.48 1.73 -7.46
N VAL A 503 5.77 0.85 -8.16
CA VAL A 503 4.50 0.27 -7.70
C VAL A 503 4.63 -1.25 -7.72
N MET A 504 4.63 -1.88 -6.54
CA MET A 504 4.82 -3.34 -6.41
C MET A 504 3.59 -4.00 -5.79
N GLY A 505 3.07 -5.03 -6.45
CA GLY A 505 2.04 -5.93 -5.90
C GLY A 505 2.65 -7.14 -5.18
N THR A 506 2.00 -7.61 -4.12
CA THR A 506 2.36 -8.87 -3.46
C THR A 506 1.14 -9.53 -2.84
N ALA A 507 1.14 -10.86 -2.68
CA ALA A 507 0.08 -11.57 -1.98
C ALA A 507 0.40 -11.74 -0.49
N VAL A 508 1.67 -12.06 -0.18
CA VAL A 508 2.16 -12.27 1.19
C VAL A 508 3.40 -11.43 1.46
N GLY A 509 4.26 -11.23 0.46
CA GLY A 509 5.51 -10.49 0.60
C GLY A 509 6.51 -11.20 1.50
N GLY A 510 7.25 -10.45 2.31
CA GLY A 510 8.20 -11.01 3.29
C GLY A 510 7.57 -11.43 4.62
N LEU A 511 6.25 -11.30 4.80
CA LEU A 511 5.59 -11.44 6.10
C LEU A 511 5.72 -12.85 6.71
N SER A 512 5.59 -13.89 5.90
CA SER A 512 5.81 -15.30 6.28
C SER A 512 7.22 -15.54 6.79
N ALA A 513 8.23 -15.00 6.10
CA ALA A 513 9.63 -15.08 6.52
C ALA A 513 9.90 -14.30 7.81
N MET A 514 9.23 -13.15 7.99
CA MET A 514 9.28 -12.39 9.24
C MET A 514 8.75 -13.22 10.41
N ALA A 515 7.57 -13.82 10.26
CA ALA A 515 6.95 -14.64 11.31
C ALA A 515 7.79 -15.88 11.64
N GLU A 516 8.33 -16.58 10.62
CA GLU A 516 9.26 -17.71 10.81
C GLU A 516 10.50 -17.31 11.61
N THR A 517 10.96 -16.07 11.44
CA THR A 517 12.14 -15.56 12.11
C THR A 517 11.82 -15.09 13.54
N LEU A 518 10.74 -14.34 13.73
CA LEU A 518 10.43 -13.67 15.00
C LEU A 518 9.68 -14.56 15.99
N CYS A 519 8.63 -15.25 15.55
CA CYS A 519 7.72 -15.97 16.45
C CYS A 519 8.42 -17.01 17.33
N PRO A 520 9.39 -17.82 16.83
CA PRO A 520 10.12 -18.75 17.70
C PRO A 520 10.93 -18.05 18.81
N HIS A 521 11.45 -16.85 18.54
CA HIS A 521 12.15 -16.06 19.55
C HIS A 521 11.19 -15.46 20.56
N LEU A 522 10.00 -15.03 20.13
CA LEU A 522 8.97 -14.51 21.03
C LEU A 522 8.54 -15.55 22.06
N SER A 523 8.34 -16.80 21.65
CA SER A 523 7.98 -17.90 22.55
C SER A 523 9.12 -18.32 23.50
N ALA A 524 10.38 -18.16 23.08
CA ALA A 524 11.54 -18.65 23.84
C ALA A 524 12.26 -17.56 24.65
N ASP A 525 12.82 -16.56 23.97
CA ASP A 525 13.52 -15.42 24.55
C ASP A 525 13.50 -14.26 23.54
N PRO A 526 12.56 -13.31 23.68
CA PRO A 526 12.43 -12.22 22.72
C PRO A 526 13.62 -11.25 22.76
N THR A 527 14.51 -11.37 23.76
CA THR A 527 15.69 -10.53 23.84
C THR A 527 16.79 -10.87 22.84
N ARG A 528 16.66 -12.02 22.19
CA ARG A 528 17.56 -12.50 21.13
C ARG A 528 17.20 -12.01 19.73
N ILE A 529 16.05 -11.34 19.56
CA ILE A 529 15.67 -10.71 18.30
C ILE A 529 16.71 -9.61 17.99
N THR A 530 17.30 -9.67 16.80
CA THR A 530 18.22 -8.62 16.30
C THR A 530 17.44 -7.62 15.43
N PRO A 531 17.98 -6.41 15.18
CA PRO A 531 17.37 -5.48 14.25
C PRO A 531 17.11 -6.10 12.86
N SER A 532 18.10 -6.79 12.29
CA SER A 532 17.99 -7.43 10.97
C SER A 532 16.83 -8.42 10.87
N MET A 533 16.63 -9.25 11.91
CA MET A 533 15.51 -10.21 11.96
C MET A 533 14.12 -9.57 11.82
N SER A 534 13.98 -8.29 12.16
CA SER A 534 12.70 -7.58 12.09
C SER A 534 12.57 -6.71 10.85
N LEU A 535 13.69 -6.20 10.35
CA LEU A 535 13.72 -5.12 9.38
C LEU A 535 13.85 -5.62 7.93
N ASP A 536 14.33 -6.85 7.73
CA ASP A 536 14.70 -7.38 6.43
C ASP A 536 13.52 -8.07 5.69
N HIS A 537 12.33 -8.05 6.29
CA HIS A 537 11.17 -8.85 5.86
C HIS A 537 9.86 -8.08 5.60
N GLY A 538 9.88 -6.74 5.66
CA GLY A 538 8.72 -5.92 5.32
C GLY A 538 8.15 -6.22 3.92
N PRO A 539 6.82 -6.30 3.74
CA PRO A 539 6.21 -6.53 2.41
C PRO A 539 6.57 -5.44 1.37
N GLN A 540 6.83 -4.21 1.83
CA GLN A 540 7.22 -3.06 1.00
C GLN A 540 8.68 -3.10 0.51
N LEU A 541 9.48 -4.06 0.96
CA LEU A 541 10.92 -4.07 0.71
C LEU A 541 11.28 -4.32 -0.76
N ALA A 542 10.42 -4.98 -1.54
CA ALA A 542 10.64 -5.09 -2.98
C ALA A 542 10.70 -3.71 -3.65
N ALA A 543 9.71 -2.85 -3.36
CA ALA A 543 9.69 -1.49 -3.87
C ALA A 543 10.85 -0.65 -3.31
N THR A 544 11.12 -0.80 -2.01
CA THR A 544 12.22 -0.10 -1.32
C THR A 544 13.57 -0.41 -1.94
N LEU A 545 13.83 -1.69 -2.25
CA LEU A 545 15.06 -2.14 -2.86
C LEU A 545 15.23 -1.56 -4.27
N VAL A 546 14.18 -1.58 -5.09
CA VAL A 546 14.20 -0.93 -6.41
C VAL A 546 14.51 0.55 -6.27
N CYS A 547 13.83 1.27 -5.36
CA CYS A 547 14.05 2.70 -5.23
C CYS A 547 15.52 3.04 -4.90
N ARG A 548 16.10 2.32 -3.95
CA ARG A 548 17.46 2.58 -3.47
C ARG A 548 18.54 2.15 -4.44
N ALA A 549 18.39 0.98 -5.05
CA ALA A 549 19.35 0.49 -6.03
C ALA A 549 19.35 1.37 -7.29
N ALA A 550 18.18 1.89 -7.68
CA ALA A 550 18.04 2.75 -8.85
C ALA A 550 18.21 4.25 -8.59
N GLY A 551 18.29 4.70 -7.33
CA GLY A 551 18.34 6.13 -6.98
C GLY A 551 17.03 6.87 -7.33
N VAL A 552 15.89 6.21 -7.16
CA VAL A 552 14.56 6.72 -7.48
C VAL A 552 13.98 7.44 -6.26
N THR A 553 13.35 8.59 -6.50
CA THR A 553 12.78 9.45 -5.44
C THR A 553 11.29 9.75 -5.60
N GLY A 554 10.64 9.26 -6.66
CA GLY A 554 9.20 9.48 -6.88
C GLY A 554 8.31 8.59 -6.01
N PRO A 555 7.01 8.47 -6.36
CA PRO A 555 6.05 7.69 -5.57
C PRO A 555 6.47 6.23 -5.41
N MET A 556 6.50 5.75 -4.15
CA MET A 556 6.70 4.33 -3.82
C MET A 556 5.40 3.77 -3.23
N VAL A 557 4.81 2.77 -3.87
CA VAL A 557 3.52 2.17 -3.46
C VAL A 557 3.65 0.64 -3.44
N THR A 558 3.17 0.00 -2.38
CA THR A 558 3.03 -1.48 -2.35
C THR A 558 1.57 -1.88 -2.13
N LEU A 559 1.05 -2.69 -3.04
CA LEU A 559 -0.35 -3.14 -3.09
C LEU A 559 -0.47 -4.60 -2.68
N ILE A 560 -1.55 -4.93 -1.94
CA ILE A 560 -1.85 -6.30 -1.53
C ILE A 560 -3.33 -6.62 -1.78
N SER A 561 -3.56 -7.56 -2.70
CA SER A 561 -4.89 -8.02 -3.10
C SER A 561 -4.84 -9.44 -3.69
N GLY A 562 -3.90 -10.26 -3.22
CA GLY A 562 -3.69 -11.60 -3.74
C GLY A 562 -3.22 -11.58 -5.19
N PRO A 563 -3.71 -12.47 -6.08
CA PRO A 563 -3.31 -12.52 -7.48
C PRO A 563 -3.52 -11.20 -8.26
N ALA A 564 -4.55 -10.42 -7.91
CA ALA A 564 -4.87 -9.17 -8.61
C ALA A 564 -3.81 -8.07 -8.42
N ALA A 565 -2.96 -8.16 -7.41
CA ALA A 565 -2.05 -7.09 -6.99
C ALA A 565 -1.07 -6.68 -8.10
N GLY A 566 -0.56 -7.63 -8.90
CA GLY A 566 0.35 -7.34 -10.00
C GLY A 566 -0.30 -6.52 -11.14
N LEU A 567 -1.54 -6.83 -11.52
CA LEU A 567 -2.26 -6.05 -12.54
C LEU A 567 -2.72 -4.69 -11.98
N GLN A 568 -3.14 -4.65 -10.72
CA GLN A 568 -3.49 -3.40 -10.04
C GLN A 568 -2.28 -2.47 -9.91
N ALA A 569 -1.06 -3.00 -9.80
CA ALA A 569 0.15 -2.17 -9.82
C ALA A 569 0.32 -1.44 -11.16
N VAL A 570 -0.03 -2.06 -12.28
CA VAL A 570 -0.03 -1.43 -13.61
C VAL A 570 -1.14 -0.38 -13.71
N GLU A 571 -2.34 -0.66 -13.19
CA GLU A 571 -3.44 0.30 -13.11
C GLU A 571 -3.07 1.54 -12.30
N VAL A 572 -2.51 1.36 -11.10
CA VAL A 572 -2.02 2.44 -10.24
C VAL A 572 -0.85 3.19 -10.90
N GLY A 573 0.05 2.50 -11.59
CA GLY A 573 1.12 3.14 -12.36
C GLY A 573 0.57 4.06 -13.45
N ARG A 574 -0.41 3.58 -14.23
CA ARG A 574 -1.10 4.39 -15.24
C ARG A 574 -1.77 5.62 -14.61
N ALA A 575 -2.40 5.43 -13.45
CA ALA A 575 -3.02 6.52 -12.69
C ALA A 575 -2.02 7.60 -12.25
N LEU A 576 -0.82 7.20 -11.81
CA LEU A 576 0.25 8.12 -11.41
C LEU A 576 0.82 8.92 -12.59
N LEU A 577 1.02 8.28 -13.74
CA LEU A 577 1.45 8.96 -14.98
C LEU A 577 0.40 9.97 -15.45
N ALA A 578 -0.86 9.57 -15.44
CA ALA A 578 -1.96 10.41 -15.87
C ALA A 578 -2.16 11.62 -14.95
N ALA A 579 -1.88 11.47 -13.65
CA ALA A 579 -1.88 12.58 -12.70
C ALA A 579 -0.65 13.50 -12.78
N GLY A 580 0.34 13.17 -13.63
CA GLY A 580 1.61 13.93 -13.69
C GLY A 580 2.44 13.82 -12.40
N ALA A 581 2.19 12.82 -11.57
CA ALA A 581 2.95 12.58 -10.33
C ALA A 581 4.36 12.05 -10.61
N CYS A 582 4.57 11.46 -11.78
CA CYS A 582 5.83 10.87 -12.24
C CYS A 582 5.89 10.87 -13.78
N ASP A 583 7.10 10.64 -14.31
CA ASP A 583 7.40 10.53 -15.73
C ASP A 583 7.49 9.06 -16.19
N ILE A 584 7.97 8.19 -15.31
CA ILE A 584 8.23 6.77 -15.56
C ILE A 584 7.70 5.98 -14.37
N VAL A 585 7.12 4.80 -14.60
CA VAL A 585 6.72 3.87 -13.53
C VAL A 585 7.34 2.51 -13.75
N ILE A 586 7.94 1.96 -12.70
CA ILE A 586 8.29 0.56 -12.60
C ILE A 586 7.13 -0.13 -11.86
N ALA A 587 6.28 -0.84 -12.60
CA ALA A 587 5.10 -1.53 -12.07
C ALA A 587 5.35 -3.04 -12.05
N GLY A 588 5.15 -3.68 -10.91
CA GLY A 588 5.53 -5.07 -10.72
C GLY A 588 4.66 -5.86 -9.76
N GLY A 589 4.94 -7.15 -9.65
CA GLY A 589 4.31 -8.04 -8.68
C GLY A 589 5.22 -9.23 -8.38
N GLY A 590 5.31 -9.65 -7.12
CA GLY A 590 6.22 -10.74 -6.72
C GLY A 590 5.93 -11.35 -5.36
N ASP A 591 6.15 -12.67 -5.27
CA ASP A 591 6.06 -13.44 -4.03
C ASP A 591 7.14 -14.53 -4.03
N ALA A 592 7.58 -14.90 -2.82
CA ALA A 592 8.44 -16.05 -2.61
C ALA A 592 7.60 -17.29 -2.25
N GLY A 593 7.95 -18.45 -2.79
CA GLY A 593 7.37 -19.71 -2.39
C GLY A 593 8.02 -20.25 -1.12
N ASP A 594 8.11 -19.47 -0.05
CA ASP A 594 8.82 -19.88 1.17
C ASP A 594 8.16 -21.05 1.91
N ALA A 595 8.91 -21.70 2.81
CA ALA A 595 8.43 -22.89 3.51
C ALA A 595 7.14 -22.66 4.30
N PRO A 596 7.01 -21.60 5.14
CA PRO A 596 5.73 -21.30 5.79
C PRO A 596 4.56 -21.17 4.83
N THR A 597 4.73 -20.44 3.72
CA THR A 597 3.65 -20.19 2.76
C THR A 597 3.23 -21.48 2.03
N ARG A 598 4.20 -22.32 1.63
CA ARG A 598 3.90 -23.63 1.01
C ARG A 598 3.23 -24.60 1.98
N ASP A 599 3.70 -24.66 3.22
CA ASP A 599 3.15 -25.59 4.19
C ASP A 599 1.74 -25.19 4.61
N ALA A 600 1.46 -23.89 4.78
CA ALA A 600 0.10 -23.40 5.00
C ALA A 600 -0.84 -23.80 3.84
N ALA A 601 -0.39 -23.65 2.59
CA ALA A 601 -1.16 -24.07 1.42
C ALA A 601 -1.45 -25.59 1.43
N ARG A 602 -0.47 -26.42 1.78
CA ARG A 602 -0.63 -27.88 1.91
C ARG A 602 -1.60 -28.28 3.03
N LEU A 603 -1.46 -27.67 4.21
CA LEU A 603 -2.31 -27.94 5.37
C LEU A 603 -3.78 -27.61 5.07
N LEU A 604 -4.04 -26.41 4.52
CA LEU A 604 -5.38 -25.99 4.12
C LEU A 604 -5.96 -26.87 3.02
N ALA A 605 -5.15 -27.23 2.02
CA ALA A 605 -5.60 -28.10 0.92
C ALA A 605 -6.00 -29.50 1.40
N ARG A 606 -5.18 -30.11 2.27
CA ARG A 606 -5.48 -31.42 2.89
C ARG A 606 -6.77 -31.36 3.70
N ARG A 607 -6.92 -30.35 4.56
CA ARG A 607 -8.14 -30.15 5.37
C ARG A 607 -9.40 -30.05 4.50
N GLN A 608 -9.29 -29.41 3.34
CA GLN A 608 -10.40 -29.20 2.40
C GLN A 608 -10.59 -30.36 1.41
N GLY A 609 -9.75 -31.41 1.45
CA GLY A 609 -9.81 -32.52 0.49
C GLY A 609 -9.51 -32.10 -0.95
N ARG A 610 -8.76 -31.01 -1.16
CA ARG A 610 -8.45 -30.47 -2.50
C ARG A 610 -6.99 -30.71 -2.90
N ALA A 611 -6.72 -30.66 -4.21
CA ALA A 611 -5.36 -30.66 -4.72
C ALA A 611 -4.57 -29.45 -4.19
N VAL A 612 -3.30 -29.69 -3.84
CA VAL A 612 -2.35 -28.65 -3.43
C VAL A 612 -1.88 -27.93 -4.68
N GLU A 613 -1.88 -26.60 -4.62
CA GLU A 613 -1.15 -25.76 -5.56
C GLU A 613 -0.07 -25.07 -4.73
N GLU A 614 1.19 -25.36 -5.01
CA GLU A 614 2.30 -24.90 -4.19
C GLU A 614 2.76 -23.51 -4.64
N PRO A 615 2.78 -22.53 -3.74
CA PRO A 615 3.44 -21.24 -3.95
C PRO A 615 4.87 -21.42 -4.47
N THR A 616 5.23 -20.64 -5.49
CA THR A 616 6.55 -20.69 -6.15
C THR A 616 7.21 -19.31 -6.17
N ASP A 617 8.54 -19.29 -6.22
CA ASP A 617 9.31 -18.07 -6.43
C ASP A 617 8.95 -17.48 -7.80
N SER A 618 8.34 -16.30 -7.82
CA SER A 618 7.96 -15.62 -9.05
C SER A 618 7.86 -14.10 -8.85
N ALA A 619 8.31 -13.36 -9.85
CA ALA A 619 8.12 -11.92 -9.95
C ALA A 619 8.06 -11.49 -11.42
N ALA A 620 7.30 -10.44 -11.72
CA ALA A 620 7.30 -9.78 -13.02
C ALA A 620 7.27 -8.27 -12.82
N CYS A 621 7.84 -7.53 -13.77
CA CYS A 621 7.81 -6.07 -13.80
C CYS A 621 7.70 -5.56 -15.23
N VAL A 622 7.11 -4.38 -15.38
CA VAL A 622 7.06 -3.61 -16.61
C VAL A 622 7.46 -2.16 -16.32
N VAL A 623 8.07 -1.51 -17.31
CA VAL A 623 8.31 -0.06 -17.31
C VAL A 623 7.20 0.60 -18.12
N LEU A 624 6.46 1.51 -17.50
CA LEU A 624 5.39 2.29 -18.10
C LEU A 624 5.83 3.74 -18.25
N GLU A 625 5.53 4.33 -19.41
CA GLU A 625 5.82 5.72 -19.71
C GLU A 625 4.67 6.36 -20.48
N ARG A 626 4.56 7.69 -20.39
CA ARG A 626 3.77 8.43 -21.36
C ARG A 626 4.46 8.31 -22.74
N ALA A 627 3.67 8.12 -23.80
CA ALA A 627 4.21 7.87 -25.14
C ALA A 627 5.04 9.03 -25.69
N ASP A 628 4.73 10.27 -25.31
CA ASP A 628 5.53 11.46 -25.61
C ASP A 628 6.92 11.37 -24.94
N GLY A 629 6.98 11.12 -23.63
CA GLY A 629 8.24 10.95 -22.88
C GLY A 629 9.09 9.78 -23.39
N ALA A 630 8.46 8.66 -23.71
CA ALA A 630 9.12 7.51 -24.32
C ALA A 630 9.77 7.88 -25.68
N ARG A 631 9.06 8.61 -26.54
CA ARG A 631 9.57 9.09 -27.83
C ARG A 631 10.71 10.10 -27.66
N GLU A 632 10.59 11.04 -26.71
CA GLU A 632 11.61 12.06 -26.42
C GLU A 632 12.97 11.44 -26.10
N ARG A 633 13.00 10.36 -25.30
CA ARG A 633 14.24 9.67 -24.94
C ARG A 633 14.63 8.52 -25.87
N GLY A 634 13.86 8.27 -26.93
CA GLY A 634 14.09 7.16 -27.86
C GLY A 634 13.90 5.78 -27.23
N ALA A 635 13.00 5.64 -26.27
CA ALA A 635 12.68 4.37 -25.63
C ALA A 635 12.04 3.39 -26.64
N PRO A 636 12.32 2.07 -26.54
CA PRO A 636 11.56 1.09 -27.29
C PRO A 636 10.09 1.10 -26.83
N VAL A 637 9.15 0.97 -27.76
CA VAL A 637 7.72 0.77 -27.45
C VAL A 637 7.39 -0.69 -27.72
N ARG A 638 7.10 -1.46 -26.67
CA ARG A 638 6.77 -2.89 -26.75
C ARG A 638 5.26 -3.10 -26.94
N ALA A 639 4.45 -2.33 -26.23
CA ALA A 639 2.99 -2.39 -26.31
C ALA A 639 2.38 -1.06 -25.84
N VAL A 640 1.09 -0.86 -26.15
CA VAL A 640 0.27 0.23 -25.63
C VAL A 640 -0.75 -0.35 -24.65
N VAL A 641 -0.88 0.23 -23.46
CA VAL A 641 -1.91 -0.14 -22.47
C VAL A 641 -3.18 0.64 -22.80
N THR A 642 -4.15 -0.03 -23.42
CA THR A 642 -5.38 0.61 -23.93
C THR A 642 -6.54 0.57 -22.95
N GLY A 643 -6.50 -0.30 -21.95
CA GLY A 643 -7.53 -0.36 -20.90
C GLY A 643 -7.03 -1.02 -19.62
N CYS A 644 -7.54 -0.55 -18.49
CA CYS A 644 -7.38 -1.23 -17.20
C CYS A 644 -8.68 -1.12 -16.40
N ALA A 645 -9.01 -2.18 -15.68
CA ALA A 645 -10.12 -2.19 -14.75
C ALA A 645 -9.82 -3.13 -13.60
N SER A 646 -10.21 -2.72 -12.40
CA SER A 646 -10.32 -3.61 -11.25
C SER A 646 -11.69 -3.50 -10.63
N TRP A 647 -12.20 -4.62 -10.14
CA TRP A 647 -13.53 -4.69 -9.56
C TRP A 647 -13.57 -5.73 -8.47
N SER A 648 -14.46 -5.53 -7.52
CA SER A 648 -14.84 -6.55 -6.58
C SER A 648 -16.32 -6.50 -6.30
N GLU A 649 -16.93 -7.68 -6.21
CA GLU A 649 -18.31 -7.82 -5.75
C GLU A 649 -18.31 -8.13 -4.24
N PRO A 650 -19.20 -7.52 -3.45
CA PRO A 650 -19.47 -7.99 -2.10
C PRO A 650 -19.99 -9.43 -2.23
N GLN A 651 -19.40 -10.38 -1.49
CA GLN A 651 -19.63 -11.81 -1.74
C GLN A 651 -21.12 -12.15 -1.89
N ALA A 652 -21.48 -12.70 -3.05
CA ALA A 652 -22.71 -13.45 -3.27
C ALA A 652 -22.71 -14.72 -2.39
N PRO A 653 -23.87 -15.38 -2.18
CA PRO A 653 -23.94 -16.64 -1.44
C PRO A 653 -22.96 -17.71 -1.96
N ASP A 654 -22.61 -17.64 -3.25
CA ASP A 654 -21.55 -18.42 -3.90
C ASP A 654 -20.35 -17.52 -4.27
N ARG A 655 -19.15 -17.89 -3.78
CA ARG A 655 -17.89 -17.20 -4.08
C ARG A 655 -17.54 -17.24 -5.58
N THR A 656 -18.00 -18.26 -6.28
CA THR A 656 -17.77 -18.44 -7.72
C THR A 656 -18.53 -17.39 -8.52
N GLU A 657 -19.77 -17.10 -8.13
CA GLU A 657 -20.64 -16.10 -8.78
C GLU A 657 -20.09 -14.68 -8.60
N ALA A 658 -19.64 -14.33 -7.39
CA ALA A 658 -19.02 -13.03 -7.12
C ALA A 658 -17.72 -12.83 -7.93
N ALA A 659 -16.90 -13.88 -8.05
CA ALA A 659 -15.70 -13.87 -8.87
C ALA A 659 -16.02 -13.70 -10.36
N ALA A 660 -17.05 -14.38 -10.86
CA ALA A 660 -17.53 -14.25 -12.23
C ALA A 660 -18.03 -12.82 -12.52
N GLY A 661 -18.89 -12.25 -11.66
CA GLY A 661 -19.42 -10.90 -11.82
C GLY A 661 -18.33 -9.83 -11.86
N ALA A 662 -17.39 -9.88 -10.90
CA ALA A 662 -16.25 -8.96 -10.87
C ALA A 662 -15.40 -9.04 -12.14
N LEU A 663 -15.12 -10.25 -12.63
CA LEU A 663 -14.37 -10.45 -13.86
C LEU A 663 -15.13 -9.93 -15.09
N THR A 664 -16.43 -10.22 -15.21
CA THR A 664 -17.27 -9.74 -16.31
C THR A 664 -17.26 -8.21 -16.38
N ARG A 665 -17.42 -7.51 -15.25
CA ARG A 665 -17.36 -6.05 -15.22
C ARG A 665 -15.99 -5.51 -15.64
N CYS A 666 -14.90 -6.14 -15.19
CA CYS A 666 -13.55 -5.78 -15.64
C CYS A 666 -13.39 -5.96 -17.15
N LEU A 667 -13.88 -7.07 -17.70
CA LEU A 667 -13.81 -7.38 -19.13
C LEU A 667 -14.64 -6.38 -19.96
N THR A 668 -15.87 -6.06 -19.55
CA THR A 668 -16.68 -5.01 -20.16
C THR A 668 -16.01 -3.65 -20.09
N ALA A 669 -15.45 -3.28 -18.93
CA ALA A 669 -14.77 -1.99 -18.75
C ALA A 669 -13.54 -1.80 -19.65
N VAL A 670 -12.88 -2.89 -20.06
CA VAL A 670 -11.77 -2.85 -21.04
C VAL A 670 -12.23 -3.11 -22.48
N GLY A 671 -13.53 -3.20 -22.74
CA GLY A 671 -14.11 -3.40 -24.07
C GLY A 671 -13.85 -4.80 -24.64
N ALA A 672 -13.94 -5.84 -23.80
CA ALA A 672 -13.78 -7.24 -24.19
C ALA A 672 -15.06 -7.87 -24.77
N ASP A 673 -16.19 -7.19 -24.63
CA ASP A 673 -17.54 -7.63 -24.97
C ASP A 673 -18.00 -7.01 -26.31
N GLY A 674 -17.62 -7.65 -27.43
CA GLY A 674 -18.08 -7.20 -28.74
C GLY A 674 -17.35 -7.83 -29.92
N ALA A 675 -17.62 -7.30 -31.11
CA ALA A 675 -16.96 -7.72 -32.37
C ALA A 675 -15.46 -7.35 -32.42
N ASP A 676 -15.01 -6.46 -31.54
CA ASP A 676 -13.63 -5.97 -31.40
C ASP A 676 -12.81 -6.75 -30.34
N ARG A 677 -13.22 -7.99 -30.06
CA ARG A 677 -12.57 -8.83 -29.06
C ARG A 677 -11.16 -9.22 -29.54
N PRO A 678 -10.12 -9.02 -28.71
CA PRO A 678 -8.77 -9.42 -29.08
C PRO A 678 -8.67 -10.94 -29.27
N HIS A 679 -7.81 -11.34 -30.22
CA HIS A 679 -7.58 -12.75 -30.53
C HIS A 679 -6.75 -13.45 -29.45
N LEU A 680 -5.99 -12.70 -28.64
CA LEU A 680 -5.23 -13.23 -27.51
C LEU A 680 -5.95 -12.93 -26.20
N SER A 681 -6.16 -13.96 -25.39
CA SER A 681 -6.77 -13.80 -24.07
C SER A 681 -6.10 -14.71 -23.04
N TYR A 682 -5.59 -14.09 -21.98
CA TYR A 682 -4.88 -14.73 -20.89
C TYR A 682 -5.70 -14.57 -19.61
N HIS A 683 -5.97 -15.67 -18.94
CA HIS A 683 -6.61 -15.65 -17.63
C HIS A 683 -5.83 -16.49 -16.64
N VAL A 684 -5.63 -15.91 -15.47
CA VAL A 684 -4.94 -16.55 -14.35
C VAL A 684 -5.89 -16.58 -13.16
N GLY A 685 -6.43 -17.74 -12.84
CA GLY A 685 -7.43 -17.93 -11.79
C GLY A 685 -7.94 -19.39 -11.73
N LYS A 686 -8.57 -19.76 -10.62
CA LYS A 686 -9.18 -21.09 -10.41
C LYS A 686 -10.70 -21.03 -10.44
N GLY A 687 -11.29 -22.10 -10.97
CA GLY A 687 -12.73 -22.37 -10.98
C GLY A 687 -13.19 -22.75 -12.40
N ASN A 688 -14.14 -23.66 -12.52
CA ASN A 688 -14.96 -23.82 -13.73
C ASN A 688 -15.84 -22.56 -13.91
N LEU A 689 -15.23 -21.37 -13.97
CA LEU A 689 -15.91 -20.16 -14.43
C LEU A 689 -16.44 -20.39 -15.86
N SER A 690 -15.83 -21.32 -16.61
CA SER A 690 -16.33 -21.88 -17.87
C SER A 690 -17.74 -22.50 -17.80
N ASP A 691 -18.21 -22.95 -16.63
CA ASP A 691 -19.53 -23.57 -16.45
C ASP A 691 -20.61 -22.54 -16.07
N THR A 692 -20.22 -21.38 -15.55
CA THR A 692 -21.14 -20.24 -15.44
C THR A 692 -21.33 -19.67 -16.85
N GLY A 693 -22.56 -19.69 -17.36
CA GLY A 693 -22.86 -19.33 -18.77
C GLY A 693 -22.37 -17.95 -19.21
N GLU A 694 -22.00 -17.07 -18.27
CA GLU A 694 -21.49 -15.72 -18.49
C GLU A 694 -19.96 -15.65 -18.73
N VAL A 695 -19.16 -16.63 -18.27
CA VAL A 695 -17.68 -16.60 -18.31
C VAL A 695 -17.08 -17.67 -19.23
N LYS A 696 -17.76 -18.00 -20.34
CA LYS A 696 -17.25 -18.89 -21.41
C LYS A 696 -16.14 -18.27 -22.28
N LEU A 697 -15.47 -17.23 -21.81
CA LEU A 697 -14.70 -16.31 -22.64
C LEU A 697 -13.18 -16.55 -22.64
N LEU A 698 -12.63 -17.76 -22.51
CA LEU A 698 -11.17 -17.90 -22.42
C LEU A 698 -10.64 -19.21 -23.00
N ALA A 699 -10.27 -19.19 -24.30
CA ALA A 699 -9.31 -20.15 -24.86
C ALA A 699 -8.74 -19.65 -26.19
N SER A 700 -7.44 -19.40 -26.26
CA SER A 700 -6.55 -20.16 -27.16
C SER A 700 -5.07 -19.90 -26.83
N GLY A 701 -4.26 -20.96 -26.76
CA GLY A 701 -2.80 -20.90 -26.89
C GLY A 701 -1.94 -20.88 -25.62
N PHE A 702 -2.47 -20.51 -24.46
CA PHE A 702 -1.70 -20.39 -23.21
C PHE A 702 -2.10 -21.49 -22.21
N GLN A 703 -1.15 -22.16 -21.55
CA GLN A 703 -1.42 -23.18 -20.53
C GLN A 703 -1.42 -22.55 -19.11
N PRO A 704 -2.60 -22.25 -18.52
CA PRO A 704 -2.68 -21.53 -17.26
C PRO A 704 -2.16 -22.36 -16.09
N GLU A 705 -2.19 -23.70 -16.17
CA GLU A 705 -1.69 -24.58 -15.11
C GLU A 705 -0.19 -24.38 -14.86
N ALA A 706 0.56 -23.90 -15.86
CA ALA A 706 1.99 -23.67 -15.73
C ALA A 706 2.34 -22.43 -14.87
N LEU A 707 1.39 -21.49 -14.70
CA LEU A 707 1.52 -20.34 -13.78
C LEU A 707 0.96 -20.61 -12.37
N GLY A 708 0.52 -21.86 -12.12
CA GLY A 708 0.02 -22.26 -10.80
C GLY A 708 1.03 -21.96 -9.70
N GLY A 709 0.55 -21.34 -8.62
CA GLY A 709 1.36 -20.99 -7.44
C GLY A 709 2.21 -19.73 -7.57
N ALA A 710 2.13 -18.97 -8.67
CA ALA A 710 2.88 -17.72 -8.84
C ALA A 710 2.27 -16.49 -8.12
N LEU A 711 1.18 -16.68 -7.37
CA LEU A 711 0.53 -15.67 -6.50
C LEU A 711 0.36 -14.30 -7.22
N ALA A 712 0.84 -13.19 -6.64
CA ALA A 712 0.69 -11.86 -7.24
C ALA A 712 1.47 -11.67 -8.55
N ALA A 713 2.49 -12.49 -8.80
CA ALA A 713 3.26 -12.45 -10.04
C ALA A 713 2.55 -13.13 -11.21
N GLY A 714 1.68 -14.13 -10.95
CA GLY A 714 1.06 -14.96 -11.99
C GLY A 714 0.39 -14.17 -13.11
N PRO A 715 -0.60 -13.31 -12.81
CA PRO A 715 -1.26 -12.50 -13.83
C PRO A 715 -0.31 -11.54 -14.56
N LEU A 716 0.72 -11.05 -13.89
CA LEU A 716 1.69 -10.14 -14.50
C LEU A 716 2.72 -10.87 -15.37
N LEU A 717 3.07 -12.12 -15.07
CA LEU A 717 3.82 -12.99 -15.98
C LEU A 717 3.03 -13.23 -17.27
N ALA A 718 1.72 -13.50 -17.15
CA ALA A 718 0.86 -13.58 -18.33
C ALA A 718 0.81 -12.25 -19.12
N PHE A 719 0.86 -11.11 -18.42
CA PHE A 719 0.95 -9.80 -19.06
C PHE A 719 2.27 -9.58 -19.80
N VAL A 720 3.41 -9.94 -19.22
CA VAL A 720 4.71 -9.89 -19.89
C VAL A 720 4.73 -10.77 -21.15
N ALA A 721 4.17 -11.99 -21.07
CA ALA A 721 4.03 -12.87 -22.23
C ALA A 721 3.13 -12.25 -23.33
N ALA A 722 2.02 -11.62 -22.94
CA ALA A 722 1.14 -10.92 -23.86
C ALA A 722 1.83 -9.74 -24.54
N VAL A 723 2.62 -8.95 -23.80
CA VAL A 723 3.42 -7.84 -24.35
C VAL A 723 4.42 -8.35 -25.38
N ALA A 724 5.16 -9.42 -25.08
CA ALA A 724 6.11 -10.02 -26.02
C ALA A 724 5.41 -10.45 -27.33
N ARG A 725 4.20 -11.01 -27.23
CA ARG A 725 3.44 -11.48 -28.38
C ARG A 725 2.91 -10.33 -29.25
N VAL A 726 2.28 -9.31 -28.66
CA VAL A 726 1.74 -8.19 -29.45
C VAL A 726 2.83 -7.30 -30.05
N ALA A 727 4.04 -7.32 -29.49
CA ALA A 727 5.18 -6.57 -30.01
C ALA A 727 5.64 -7.10 -31.38
N VAL A 728 5.40 -8.37 -31.69
CA VAL A 728 5.85 -9.03 -32.93
C VAL A 728 4.73 -9.37 -33.90
N GLU A 729 3.47 -9.37 -33.45
CA GLU A 729 2.29 -9.62 -34.29
C GLU A 729 1.62 -8.30 -34.75
N PRO A 730 1.68 -7.95 -36.04
CA PRO A 730 1.06 -6.73 -36.55
C PRO A 730 -0.45 -6.69 -36.31
N GLY A 731 -0.95 -5.57 -35.78
CA GLY A 731 -2.37 -5.36 -35.49
C GLY A 731 -2.88 -6.14 -34.28
N ALA A 732 -1.99 -6.76 -33.49
CA ALA A 732 -2.41 -7.60 -32.40
C ALA A 732 -2.87 -6.83 -31.16
N ALA A 733 -3.85 -7.41 -30.48
CA ALA A 733 -4.31 -6.97 -29.18
C ALA A 733 -4.50 -8.18 -28.25
N ALA A 734 -4.34 -7.95 -26.96
CA ALA A 734 -4.51 -8.97 -25.94
C ALA A 734 -5.28 -8.44 -24.73
N ILE A 735 -5.99 -9.33 -24.06
CA ILE A 735 -6.55 -9.10 -22.73
C ILE A 735 -5.92 -10.06 -21.74
N VAL A 736 -5.53 -9.53 -20.59
CA VAL A 736 -4.98 -10.29 -19.47
C VAL A 736 -5.88 -10.04 -18.27
N SER A 737 -6.36 -11.09 -17.64
CA SER A 737 -7.30 -10.98 -16.52
C SER A 737 -6.99 -11.96 -15.40
N THR A 738 -7.47 -11.64 -14.21
CA THR A 738 -7.38 -12.50 -13.04
C THR A 738 -8.54 -12.25 -12.10
N VAL A 739 -8.85 -13.26 -11.29
CA VAL A 739 -9.77 -13.12 -10.18
C VAL A 739 -9.24 -13.89 -8.96
N ALA A 740 -9.21 -13.21 -7.82
CA ALA A 740 -8.84 -13.78 -6.55
C ALA A 740 -10.04 -14.50 -5.91
N PRO A 741 -9.83 -15.55 -5.09
CA PRO A 741 -10.90 -16.23 -4.36
C PRO A 741 -11.73 -15.32 -3.43
N GLY A 742 -11.18 -14.17 -3.04
CA GLY A 742 -11.91 -13.15 -2.28
C GLY A 742 -13.00 -12.44 -3.09
N GLY A 743 -12.98 -12.53 -4.43
CA GLY A 743 -13.87 -11.79 -5.33
C GLY A 743 -13.28 -10.49 -5.89
N SER A 744 -11.96 -10.29 -5.76
CA SER A 744 -11.25 -9.16 -6.40
C SER A 744 -10.73 -9.58 -7.77
N ALA A 745 -11.16 -8.89 -8.82
CA ALA A 745 -10.77 -9.12 -10.20
C ALA A 745 -10.01 -7.93 -10.77
N ALA A 746 -9.14 -8.19 -11.73
CA ALA A 746 -8.47 -7.17 -12.52
C ALA A 746 -8.34 -7.63 -13.97
N ALA A 747 -8.43 -6.68 -14.91
CA ALA A 747 -8.19 -6.90 -16.32
C ALA A 747 -7.39 -5.74 -16.93
N LEU A 748 -6.48 -6.07 -17.84
CA LEU A 748 -5.75 -5.14 -18.69
C LEU A 748 -5.99 -5.48 -20.16
N ARG A 749 -6.15 -4.46 -20.99
CA ARG A 749 -6.12 -4.55 -22.44
C ARG A 749 -4.88 -3.87 -22.97
N LEU A 750 -4.21 -4.53 -23.90
CA LEU A 750 -3.00 -4.03 -24.55
C LEU A 750 -3.05 -4.26 -26.06
N ALA A 751 -2.37 -3.41 -26.79
CA ALA A 751 -2.22 -3.48 -28.24
C ALA A 751 -0.74 -3.40 -28.64
N GLY A 752 -0.43 -3.91 -29.83
CA GLY A 752 0.91 -3.76 -30.43
C GLY A 752 1.25 -2.28 -30.68
N PRO A 753 2.54 -1.94 -30.89
CA PRO A 753 3.01 -0.56 -31.02
C PRO A 753 2.32 0.26 -32.12
N ASP A 754 1.87 -0.40 -33.19
CA ASP A 754 1.20 0.22 -34.34
C ASP A 754 -0.34 0.27 -34.21
N GLY A 755 -0.90 -0.42 -33.22
CA GLY A 755 -2.36 -0.65 -33.08
C GLY A 755 -3.16 0.50 -32.46
N GLY A 756 -2.51 1.56 -31.96
CA GLY A 756 -3.16 2.71 -31.31
C GLY A 756 -3.59 3.84 -32.25
N ARG A 757 -3.42 3.69 -33.58
CA ARG A 757 -3.67 4.77 -34.57
C ARG A 757 -4.95 4.61 -35.40
N GLY A 758 -5.92 3.82 -34.92
CA GLY A 758 -7.21 3.57 -35.59
C GLY A 758 -8.25 4.64 -35.31
#